data_AF-A0A2N2N9S4-F1
#
_entry.id   AF-A0A2N2N9S4-F1
#
_cell.length_a   1.000
_cell.length_b   1.000
_cell.length_c   1.000
_cell.angle_alpha   90.00
_cell.angle_beta   90.00
_cell.angle_gamma   90.00
#
_symmetry.space_group_name_H-M   'P 1'
#
loop_
_entity.id
_entity.type
_entity.pdbx_description
1 polymer ?
#
loop_
_entity_poly.entity_id
_entity_poly.type
_entity_poly.pdbx_seq_one_letter_code
_entity_poly.pdbx_strand_id
1 'polypeptide(L)'
;MRNFFKTIFKGYRDDNLIVLWLKITKTTLRFPVNQIDNAIHTALEESKTTDVYFGVGLQSQDLGTYKRGSVADVSAISFLWSDIDISGEGHASPDYPQTMQEVLEFLKNLPLFPSFIVSSGGGVHVYWLFDKPWQFTAPTDSNKAQELSRNVQSFIIKEGYKHGWKLDNTSDLTRLLRVPGTLNHKTSPPKPVEIIFLEDRRYSLDDFAKMSLKVEPEIHVQVVEHVPADAEYPPADAEQIALHCSWMRHCKEDAVVLREPGWYRMLSVLVRCINGNKVAHEWSVSYPKYSVHETEQKLSQALNNAGPATCKHIYEALDGKGFCDHCPFFGFIKSPVQLGNSDELMQAKFTVVSVIKNYAAHPGDVFLDDNVQALSVIEKQDIAAYNSIRQAYIKAGIPVRKIEQMIARITPSSDFNKYEERDGRLFYIKPTQYGEKAISLCNFSARITEELTLDDGAESKIVYKIEAKTSDGTELPVVSVHASEFSAMNWVSTYGTRAIIEAGQSNKDHLRVAILTLSPEVKRTVAFAHTGWRKIDGRWLYLTSTGAISQDGFDETVNVNLSDSLKSYDLQTPAHSLKDVFQATLRILAAAPLKITMLLLCAIFRAPLAELLPIDFTIFIAGRTGSFKSEMAALCQAHWGPTFSRLSLPGNWSSTANMLEKLAFWLKDVGFVIDDFLPAHSHLATNELHQKAERLIRGAGNHSGRGRMNADGSIRVTYFARCLMVMTGEDSPRGQSLNARLLIAELQKEDVNIAILTELQAYAASGLFAATMFFFIKWLAPQMDDLRIFLRQRKDELRDEALKVVQSHSRTPDLAASMIIGLEMFLFFGMDNKAISEEDAKKLREQAWEVLLAADAGQGEMQAELDPVERFLSLLKATFMSGAAHLDSIAGGEPIMSNLWGWVETETNQNANKAVKPLGKMIGWTDGFNVFLLPDPMWEAVQTLANRQNNHLTTTPITMRKRLAERKLIVVKDGKNVIQKSIRGVKHRVVQMAVNVLYELTKAHQVPQNASAPSFQASGSLLPINGQEPKPQPVTSEFTLPESLVEDMKTAWGIELDVSQQAVVPTPFMDFSKPWESKDPLIEFDESGADDTIDII
;
A
#
# COMPACT_ATOMS: atom_id res chain seq x y z
N MET A 1 -18.62 37.00 30.61
CA MET A 1 -17.38 36.59 29.90
C MET A 1 -16.10 36.69 30.75
N ARG A 2 -15.67 37.89 31.20
CA ARG A 2 -14.40 38.03 31.94
C ARG A 2 -14.29 37.15 33.19
N ASN A 3 -15.30 37.16 34.05
CA ASN A 3 -15.33 36.30 35.24
C ASN A 3 -15.33 34.81 34.87
N PHE A 4 -15.97 34.43 33.76
CA PHE A 4 -15.97 33.04 33.29
C PHE A 4 -14.56 32.56 32.93
N PHE A 5 -13.85 33.25 32.03
CA PHE A 5 -12.50 32.85 31.65
C PHE A 5 -11.51 32.91 32.82
N LYS A 6 -11.60 33.92 33.69
CA LYS A 6 -10.75 34.00 34.88
C LYS A 6 -11.00 32.85 35.86
N THR A 7 -12.24 32.38 35.99
CA THR A 7 -12.57 31.30 36.92
C THR A 7 -12.24 29.92 36.35
N ILE A 8 -12.54 29.65 35.08
CA ILE A 8 -12.22 28.33 34.48
C ILE A 8 -10.72 28.17 34.24
N PHE A 9 -10.00 29.23 33.87
CA PHE A 9 -8.56 29.20 33.66
C PHE A 9 -7.72 29.64 34.88
N LYS A 10 -8.29 29.54 36.08
CA LYS A 10 -7.59 29.83 37.33
C LYS A 10 -6.50 28.77 37.58
N GLY A 11 -5.25 29.20 37.75
CA GLY A 11 -4.12 28.35 38.14
C GLY A 11 -3.33 27.72 36.99
N TYR A 12 -3.62 28.07 35.73
CA TYR A 12 -2.85 27.62 34.57
C TYR A 12 -1.52 28.36 34.42
N ARG A 13 -0.62 27.79 33.60
CA ARG A 13 0.60 28.48 33.20
C ARG A 13 0.25 29.60 32.22
N ASP A 14 0.96 30.72 32.34
CA ASP A 14 0.72 31.91 31.51
C ASP A 14 0.94 31.65 30.02
N ASP A 15 1.76 30.64 29.67
CA ASP A 15 2.10 30.23 28.31
C ASP A 15 1.09 29.24 27.68
N ASN A 16 0.15 28.70 28.46
CA ASN A 16 -0.94 27.89 27.88
C ASN A 16 -1.82 28.77 26.97
N LEU A 17 -2.25 28.22 25.83
CA LEU A 17 -3.00 28.95 24.81
C LEU A 17 -4.50 28.62 24.86
N ILE A 18 -5.31 29.65 25.09
CA ILE A 18 -6.77 29.65 24.94
C ILE A 18 -7.09 29.62 23.45
N VAL A 19 -7.86 28.63 23.02
CA VAL A 19 -8.27 28.46 21.63
C VAL A 19 -9.67 29.05 21.43
N LEU A 20 -9.81 30.04 20.56
CA LEU A 20 -11.09 30.52 20.03
C LEU A 20 -11.27 30.03 18.59
N TRP A 21 -12.47 29.57 18.24
CA TRP A 21 -12.79 29.15 16.88
C TRP A 21 -14.01 29.90 16.34
N LEU A 22 -13.86 30.46 15.15
CA LEU A 22 -14.87 31.25 14.45
C LEU A 22 -15.53 30.39 13.37
N LYS A 23 -16.85 30.25 13.45
CA LYS A 23 -17.57 29.27 12.62
C LYS A 23 -17.64 29.62 11.13
N ILE A 24 -17.88 30.89 10.81
CA ILE A 24 -18.04 31.34 9.41
C ILE A 24 -16.69 31.32 8.68
N THR A 25 -15.67 31.95 9.27
CA THR A 25 -14.33 32.04 8.68
C THR A 25 -13.51 30.76 8.84
N LYS A 26 -13.96 29.83 9.71
CA LYS A 26 -13.25 28.60 10.09
C LYS A 26 -11.88 28.86 10.71
N THR A 27 -11.63 30.07 11.20
CA THR A 27 -10.34 30.47 11.77
C THR A 27 -10.24 30.08 13.24
N THR A 28 -9.03 29.73 13.65
CA THR A 28 -8.63 29.42 15.02
C THR A 28 -7.71 30.52 15.50
N LEU A 29 -8.11 31.22 16.55
CA LEU A 29 -7.34 32.29 17.19
C LEU A 29 -6.85 31.79 18.53
N ARG A 30 -5.59 32.06 18.86
CA ARG A 30 -4.97 31.60 20.10
C ARG A 30 -4.50 32.77 20.93
N PHE A 31 -4.77 32.70 22.22
CA PHE A 31 -4.40 33.75 23.16
C PHE A 31 -3.74 33.09 24.38
N PRO A 32 -2.53 33.50 24.78
CA PRO A 32 -1.97 33.08 26.06
C PRO A 32 -2.93 33.36 27.21
N VAL A 33 -2.93 32.52 28.26
CA VAL A 33 -3.82 32.69 29.42
C VAL A 33 -3.60 34.06 30.10
N ASN A 34 -2.38 34.60 30.10
CA ASN A 34 -2.13 35.95 30.63
C ASN A 34 -2.71 37.09 29.76
N GLN A 35 -3.23 36.78 28.56
CA GLN A 35 -3.90 37.70 27.64
C GLN A 35 -5.40 37.42 27.50
N ILE A 36 -6.06 36.91 28.56
CA ILE A 36 -7.51 36.67 28.58
C ILE A 36 -8.34 37.88 28.10
N ASP A 37 -7.93 39.11 28.41
CA ASP A 37 -8.65 40.31 27.98
C ASP A 37 -8.65 40.49 26.45
N ASN A 38 -7.59 40.08 25.76
CA ASN A 38 -7.53 40.08 24.29
C ASN A 38 -8.47 39.03 23.69
N ALA A 39 -8.50 37.83 24.29
CA ALA A 39 -9.43 36.78 23.88
C ALA A 39 -10.89 37.21 24.05
N ILE A 40 -11.22 37.87 25.16
CA ILE A 40 -12.56 38.40 25.45
C ILE A 40 -12.96 39.46 24.43
N HIS A 41 -12.09 40.44 24.19
CA HIS A 41 -12.38 41.51 23.24
C HIS A 41 -12.64 40.95 21.85
N THR A 42 -11.78 40.03 21.40
CA THR A 42 -11.92 39.35 20.11
C THR A 42 -13.22 38.56 20.04
N ALA A 43 -13.56 37.77 21.07
CA ALA A 43 -14.78 36.99 21.09
C ALA A 43 -16.05 37.87 21.00
N LEU A 44 -16.06 39.03 21.66
CA LEU A 44 -17.20 39.96 21.62
C LEU A 44 -17.35 40.65 20.26
N GLU A 45 -16.24 41.03 19.64
CA GLU A 45 -16.26 41.67 18.32
C GLU A 45 -16.71 40.69 17.24
N GLU A 46 -16.11 39.51 17.18
CA GLU A 46 -16.45 38.46 16.19
C GLU A 46 -17.87 37.93 16.39
N SER A 47 -18.36 37.91 17.64
CA SER A 47 -19.72 37.48 17.95
C SER A 47 -20.80 38.34 17.31
N LYS A 48 -20.50 39.54 16.81
CA LYS A 48 -21.49 40.38 16.11
C LYS A 48 -21.90 39.75 14.78
N THR A 49 -21.05 38.92 14.18
CA THR A 49 -21.24 38.40 12.82
C THR A 49 -21.16 36.88 12.73
N THR A 50 -20.53 36.18 13.67
CA THR A 50 -20.38 34.70 13.64
C THR A 50 -20.58 34.06 15.02
N ASP A 51 -20.93 32.78 15.04
CA ASP A 51 -20.79 31.96 16.25
C ASP A 51 -19.31 31.86 16.66
N VAL A 52 -19.04 32.10 17.94
CA VAL A 52 -17.70 32.03 18.55
C VAL A 52 -17.65 30.92 19.59
N TYR A 53 -16.69 30.02 19.44
CA TYR A 53 -16.45 28.88 20.33
C TYR A 53 -15.09 28.99 21.01
N PHE A 54 -14.94 28.34 22.16
CA PHE A 54 -13.64 28.10 22.79
C PHE A 54 -13.37 26.60 22.94
N GLY A 55 -12.10 26.23 22.87
CA GLY A 55 -11.63 24.87 23.17
C GLY A 55 -11.63 24.60 24.67
N VAL A 56 -12.14 23.44 25.07
CA VAL A 56 -12.13 23.01 26.47
C VAL A 56 -10.73 22.63 26.97
N GLY A 57 -9.88 22.11 26.08
CA GLY A 57 -8.45 21.88 26.33
C GLY A 57 -7.59 23.06 25.89
N LEU A 58 -6.62 23.43 26.73
CA LEU A 58 -5.60 24.42 26.36
C LEU A 58 -4.49 23.76 25.53
N GLN A 59 -3.84 24.56 24.68
CA GLN A 59 -2.72 24.10 23.83
C GLN A 59 -1.38 24.65 24.33
N SER A 60 -0.28 23.98 24.01
CA SER A 60 1.08 24.45 24.29
C SER A 60 1.74 25.13 23.09
N GLN A 61 1.18 25.00 21.89
CA GLN A 61 1.76 25.52 20.65
C GLN A 61 0.72 26.18 19.74
N ASP A 62 1.15 27.19 18.98
CA ASP A 62 0.34 27.77 17.92
C ASP A 62 0.49 26.99 16.62
N LEU A 63 -0.57 26.31 16.22
CA LEU A 63 -0.62 25.47 15.01
C LEU A 63 -1.04 26.25 13.75
N GLY A 64 -1.19 27.57 13.85
CA GLY A 64 -1.62 28.46 12.79
C GLY A 64 -3.15 28.60 12.67
N THR A 65 -3.57 29.54 11.81
CA THR A 65 -4.93 30.08 11.76
C THR A 65 -6.01 29.08 11.33
N TYR A 66 -5.68 28.06 10.55
CA TYR A 66 -6.67 27.11 9.99
C TYR A 66 -6.61 25.71 10.61
N LYS A 67 -5.76 25.50 11.61
CA LYS A 67 -5.68 24.23 12.35
C LYS A 67 -6.24 24.43 13.74
N ARG A 68 -7.23 23.62 14.11
CA ARG A 68 -7.83 23.62 15.46
C ARG A 68 -6.97 22.90 16.50
N GLY A 69 -6.14 21.95 16.07
CA GLY A 69 -5.40 21.04 16.94
C GLY A 69 -6.13 19.71 17.16
N SER A 70 -5.35 18.70 17.51
CA SER A 70 -5.74 17.33 17.85
C SER A 70 -5.59 17.10 19.36
N VAL A 71 -5.96 15.91 19.85
CA VAL A 71 -5.78 15.56 21.27
C VAL A 71 -4.31 15.62 21.68
N ALA A 72 -3.38 15.33 20.77
CA ALA A 72 -1.94 15.41 21.03
C ALA A 72 -1.45 16.85 21.28
N ASP A 73 -2.21 17.85 20.83
CA ASP A 73 -1.87 19.26 20.99
C ASP A 73 -2.45 19.86 22.29
N VAL A 74 -3.31 19.12 22.99
CA VAL A 74 -3.89 19.55 24.28
C VAL A 74 -2.86 19.34 25.37
N SER A 75 -2.53 20.41 26.10
CA SER A 75 -1.53 20.40 27.16
C SER A 75 -2.11 20.40 28.57
N ALA A 76 -3.37 20.79 28.75
CA ALA A 76 -4.01 20.82 30.07
C ALA A 76 -5.55 21.01 30.01
N ILE A 77 -6.24 20.53 31.05
CA ILE A 77 -7.69 20.76 31.31
C ILE A 77 -7.93 21.14 32.78
N SER A 78 -9.03 21.84 33.08
CA SER A 78 -9.36 22.35 34.42
C SER A 78 -10.80 22.08 34.83
N PHE A 79 -11.53 21.39 33.97
CA PHE A 79 -12.90 21.02 34.22
C PHE A 79 -13.28 19.86 33.30
N LEU A 80 -14.28 19.11 33.73
CA LEU A 80 -15.08 18.29 32.83
C LEU A 80 -16.30 19.07 32.39
N TRP A 81 -16.87 18.67 31.25
CA TRP A 81 -18.04 19.32 30.69
C TRP A 81 -19.07 18.31 30.18
N SER A 82 -20.28 18.80 29.91
CA SER A 82 -21.31 18.11 29.15
C SER A 82 -22.13 19.12 28.35
N ASP A 83 -22.53 18.74 27.15
CA ASP A 83 -23.35 19.53 26.23
C ASP A 83 -24.72 18.85 26.12
N ILE A 84 -25.76 19.49 26.65
CA ILE A 84 -27.12 18.94 26.74
C ILE A 84 -28.04 19.78 25.88
N ASP A 85 -28.44 19.25 24.73
CA ASP A 85 -29.43 19.88 23.86
C ASP A 85 -30.84 19.82 24.46
N ILE A 86 -31.62 20.88 24.26
CA ILE A 86 -33.02 20.98 24.67
C ILE A 86 -33.87 21.04 23.41
N SER A 87 -35.00 20.33 23.41
CA SER A 87 -35.91 20.31 22.28
C SER A 87 -36.43 21.71 21.96
N GLY A 88 -36.30 22.14 20.70
CA GLY A 88 -36.67 23.50 20.26
C GLY A 88 -36.27 23.78 18.82
N GLU A 89 -36.34 25.05 18.39
CA GLU A 89 -36.07 25.50 17.00
C GLU A 89 -34.71 25.05 16.42
N GLY A 90 -33.73 24.69 17.26
CA GLY A 90 -32.43 24.16 16.81
C GLY A 90 -32.30 22.64 16.82
N HIS A 91 -33.12 21.93 17.60
CA HIS A 91 -33.01 20.49 17.89
C HIS A 91 -34.41 19.89 18.08
N ALA A 92 -35.20 19.78 17.01
CA ALA A 92 -36.56 19.24 17.09
C ALA A 92 -36.54 17.71 17.22
N SER A 93 -36.44 17.21 18.44
CA SER A 93 -36.57 15.78 18.75
C SER A 93 -37.39 15.58 20.03
N PRO A 94 -38.34 14.62 20.05
CA PRO A 94 -39.01 14.22 21.28
C PRO A 94 -38.05 13.50 22.25
N ASP A 95 -36.88 13.07 21.77
CA ASP A 95 -35.88 12.33 22.55
C ASP A 95 -34.91 13.24 23.33
N TYR A 96 -35.12 14.57 23.33
CA TYR A 96 -34.37 15.52 24.16
C TYR A 96 -35.23 16.02 25.33
N PRO A 97 -34.62 16.57 26.40
CA PRO A 97 -35.35 17.34 27.39
C PRO A 97 -36.24 18.39 26.73
N GLN A 98 -37.49 18.48 27.14
CA GLN A 98 -38.46 19.39 26.51
C GLN A 98 -38.37 20.80 27.08
N THR A 99 -37.85 20.95 28.30
CA THR A 99 -37.74 22.25 28.96
C THR A 99 -36.41 22.42 29.68
N MET A 100 -35.98 23.68 29.84
CA MET A 100 -34.83 24.03 30.69
C MET A 100 -35.01 23.57 32.14
N GLN A 101 -36.25 23.57 32.65
CA GLN A 101 -36.54 23.17 34.02
C GLN A 101 -36.28 21.69 34.25
N GLU A 102 -36.60 20.83 33.28
CA GLU A 102 -36.28 19.39 33.31
C GLU A 102 -34.77 19.16 33.40
N VAL A 103 -33.99 19.89 32.60
CA VAL A 103 -32.52 19.77 32.63
C VAL A 103 -31.95 20.23 33.96
N LEU A 104 -32.44 21.35 34.51
CA LEU A 104 -31.97 21.82 35.81
C LEU A 104 -32.29 20.83 36.94
N GLU A 105 -33.47 20.20 36.91
CA GLU A 105 -33.84 19.19 37.90
C GLU A 105 -33.03 17.90 37.74
N PHE A 106 -32.77 17.49 36.50
CA PHE A 106 -31.84 16.39 36.20
C PHE A 106 -30.44 16.65 36.77
N LEU A 107 -29.88 17.84 36.53
CA LEU A 107 -28.55 18.21 37.02
C LEU A 107 -28.46 18.26 38.55
N LYS A 108 -29.54 18.66 39.24
CA LYS A 108 -29.62 18.61 40.72
C LYS A 108 -29.52 17.18 41.27
N ASN A 109 -30.00 16.20 40.51
CA ASN A 109 -30.03 14.81 40.92
C ASN A 109 -28.74 14.05 40.57
N LEU A 110 -27.78 14.70 39.88
CA LEU A 110 -26.47 14.09 39.66
C LEU A 110 -25.65 14.04 40.97
N PRO A 111 -24.80 13.02 41.15
CA PRO A 111 -23.97 12.89 42.35
C PRO A 111 -23.06 14.10 42.64
N LEU A 112 -22.60 14.78 41.59
CA LEU A 112 -21.91 16.06 41.68
C LEU A 112 -22.72 17.12 40.93
N PHE A 113 -23.15 18.15 41.64
CA PHE A 113 -23.82 19.29 41.03
C PHE A 113 -22.82 20.13 40.21
N PRO A 114 -23.19 20.65 39.03
CA PRO A 114 -22.28 21.47 38.23
C PRO A 114 -21.81 22.75 38.93
N SER A 115 -20.58 23.16 38.63
CA SER A 115 -20.02 24.46 39.04
C SER A 115 -20.59 25.61 38.19
N PHE A 116 -20.77 25.37 36.89
CA PHE A 116 -21.34 26.33 35.94
C PHE A 116 -22.41 25.66 35.10
N ILE A 117 -23.47 26.40 34.81
CA ILE A 117 -24.44 26.06 33.78
C ILE A 117 -24.60 27.28 32.88
N VAL A 118 -24.37 27.07 31.59
CA VAL A 118 -24.42 28.10 30.54
C VAL A 118 -25.52 27.73 29.56
N SER A 119 -26.52 28.59 29.37
CA SER A 119 -27.44 28.45 28.26
C SER A 119 -26.74 28.79 26.95
N SER A 120 -26.74 27.83 26.01
CA SER A 120 -26.09 27.98 24.71
C SER A 120 -26.99 28.66 23.66
N GLY A 121 -28.23 29.00 24.02
CA GLY A 121 -29.30 29.42 23.12
C GLY A 121 -30.05 28.28 22.42
N GLY A 122 -29.56 27.03 22.51
CA GLY A 122 -30.25 25.82 22.02
C GLY A 122 -30.27 24.65 23.01
N GLY A 123 -29.54 24.77 24.12
CA GLY A 123 -29.37 23.77 25.16
C GLY A 123 -28.59 24.37 26.33
N VAL A 124 -27.85 23.53 27.07
CA VAL A 124 -26.92 23.97 28.11
C VAL A 124 -25.54 23.34 27.98
N HIS A 125 -24.51 24.14 28.23
CA HIS A 125 -23.18 23.62 28.55
C HIS A 125 -23.02 23.60 30.07
N VAL A 126 -22.54 22.48 30.58
CA VAL A 126 -22.42 22.20 32.00
C VAL A 126 -20.95 21.96 32.32
N TYR A 127 -20.44 22.51 33.42
CA TYR A 127 -19.01 22.42 33.78
C TYR A 127 -18.82 22.03 35.24
N TRP A 128 -17.89 21.11 35.51
CA TRP A 128 -17.41 20.73 36.84
C TRP A 128 -15.95 21.13 36.97
N LEU A 129 -15.66 22.19 37.71
CA LEU A 129 -14.30 22.72 37.84
C LEU A 129 -13.44 21.84 38.74
N PHE A 130 -12.16 21.70 38.38
CA PHE A 130 -11.17 21.05 39.21
C PHE A 130 -10.64 22.01 40.30
N ASP A 131 -10.25 21.44 41.44
CA ASP A 131 -9.56 22.15 42.51
C ASP A 131 -8.16 22.61 42.08
N LYS A 132 -7.50 21.82 41.22
CA LYS A 132 -6.24 22.13 40.54
C LYS A 132 -6.34 21.80 39.05
N PRO A 133 -5.82 22.65 38.14
CA PRO A 133 -5.77 22.30 36.73
C PRO A 133 -4.89 21.07 36.52
N TRP A 134 -5.37 20.14 35.70
CA TRP A 134 -4.60 18.97 35.31
C TRP A 134 -3.69 19.35 34.15
N GLN A 135 -2.45 19.70 34.50
CA GLN A 135 -1.36 19.94 33.56
C GLN A 135 -0.83 18.60 33.06
N PHE A 136 -0.77 18.41 31.74
CA PHE A 136 -0.25 17.18 31.16
C PHE A 136 1.27 17.27 31.14
N THR A 137 1.89 16.52 32.04
CA THR A 137 3.35 16.47 32.22
C THR A 137 3.90 15.12 31.81
N ALA A 138 3.11 14.06 31.96
CA ALA A 138 3.43 12.73 31.46
C ALA A 138 2.79 12.50 30.07
N PRO A 139 3.43 11.72 29.18
CA PRO A 139 2.86 11.35 27.88
C PRO A 139 1.51 10.62 27.96
N THR A 140 1.15 10.06 29.12
CA THR A 140 -0.09 9.31 29.34
C THR A 140 -1.23 10.16 29.93
N ASP A 141 -0.97 11.41 30.33
CA ASP A 141 -1.97 12.24 31.03
C ASP A 141 -3.17 12.57 30.14
N SER A 142 -2.94 12.81 28.85
CA SER A 142 -4.02 13.06 27.88
C SER A 142 -4.96 11.86 27.73
N ASN A 143 -4.43 10.63 27.79
CA ASN A 143 -5.24 9.40 27.75
C ASN A 143 -6.07 9.25 29.02
N LYS A 144 -5.48 9.49 30.20
CA LYS A 144 -6.19 9.42 31.49
C LYS A 144 -7.29 10.48 31.60
N ALA A 145 -7.01 11.70 31.18
CA ALA A 145 -8.00 12.77 31.13
C ALA A 145 -9.14 12.46 30.15
N GLN A 146 -8.81 11.89 28.99
CA GLN A 146 -9.80 11.46 27.99
C GLN A 146 -10.68 10.31 28.51
N GLU A 147 -10.11 9.36 29.25
CA GLU A 147 -10.84 8.28 29.90
C GLU A 147 -11.77 8.79 31.00
N LEU A 148 -11.28 9.67 31.88
CA LEU A 148 -12.10 10.29 32.93
C LEU A 148 -13.30 11.04 32.33
N SER A 149 -13.07 11.83 31.27
CA SER A 149 -14.13 12.54 30.54
C SER A 149 -15.17 11.57 29.96
N ARG A 150 -14.72 10.47 29.34
CA ARG A 150 -15.62 9.42 28.80
C ARG A 150 -16.46 8.77 29.90
N ASN A 151 -15.87 8.45 31.03
CA ASN A 151 -16.57 7.79 32.14
C ASN A 151 -17.67 8.68 32.73
N VAL A 152 -17.35 9.95 32.98
CA VAL A 152 -18.32 10.93 33.51
C VAL A 152 -19.42 11.23 32.50
N GLN A 153 -19.08 11.41 31.21
CA GLN A 153 -20.08 11.62 30.15
C GLN A 153 -20.98 10.39 29.97
N SER A 154 -20.42 9.18 30.03
CA SER A 154 -21.20 7.94 29.94
C SER A 154 -22.16 7.79 31.11
N PHE A 155 -21.75 8.19 32.32
CA PHE A 155 -22.63 8.25 33.48
C PHE A 155 -23.80 9.23 33.25
N ILE A 156 -23.52 10.45 32.79
CA ILE A 156 -24.55 11.47 32.52
C ILE A 156 -25.53 10.98 31.44
N ILE A 157 -25.04 10.39 30.35
CA ILE A 157 -25.87 9.83 29.28
C ILE A 157 -26.76 8.70 29.84
N LYS A 158 -26.20 7.81 30.67
CA LYS A 158 -26.95 6.73 31.32
C LYS A 158 -28.06 7.27 32.23
N GLU A 159 -27.78 8.29 33.04
CA GLU A 159 -28.79 8.93 33.87
C GLU A 159 -29.86 9.63 33.01
N GLY A 160 -29.47 10.33 31.94
CA GLY A 160 -30.40 10.96 31.00
C GLY A 160 -31.32 9.96 30.31
N TYR A 161 -30.80 8.76 29.99
CA TYR A 161 -31.60 7.67 29.41
C TYR A 161 -32.74 7.22 30.34
N LYS A 162 -32.59 7.32 31.67
CA LYS A 162 -33.68 7.02 32.62
C LYS A 162 -34.86 7.97 32.47
N HIS A 163 -34.62 9.17 31.95
CA HIS A 163 -35.64 10.16 31.62
C HIS A 163 -36.17 10.01 30.18
N GLY A 164 -35.74 8.97 29.45
CA GLY A 164 -36.08 8.75 28.05
C GLY A 164 -35.28 9.63 27.08
N TRP A 165 -34.24 10.32 27.55
CA TRP A 165 -33.45 11.23 26.72
C TRP A 165 -32.29 10.53 26.03
N LYS A 166 -31.98 10.97 24.81
CA LYS A 166 -30.79 10.59 24.05
C LYS A 166 -29.79 11.74 24.05
N LEU A 167 -28.97 11.81 25.10
CA LEU A 167 -27.93 12.84 25.20
C LEU A 167 -26.71 12.47 24.34
N ASP A 168 -26.08 13.46 23.71
CA ASP A 168 -24.91 13.26 22.86
C ASP A 168 -23.63 13.06 23.68
N ASN A 169 -22.74 12.19 23.21
CA ASN A 169 -21.41 12.03 23.79
C ASN A 169 -20.48 13.13 23.28
N THR A 170 -19.98 13.96 24.21
CA THR A 170 -19.12 15.11 23.89
C THR A 170 -17.80 15.07 24.65
N SER A 171 -17.31 13.87 24.95
CA SER A 171 -16.15 13.64 25.85
C SER A 171 -14.77 13.98 25.26
N ASP A 172 -14.66 14.35 23.98
CA ASP A 172 -13.37 14.59 23.31
C ASP A 172 -12.60 15.81 23.87
N LEU A 173 -11.31 15.65 24.18
CA LEU A 173 -10.49 16.75 24.76
C LEU A 173 -10.32 17.98 23.84
N THR A 174 -10.69 17.87 22.55
CA THR A 174 -10.68 18.96 21.58
C THR A 174 -12.04 19.63 21.39
N ARG A 175 -13.02 19.34 22.27
CA ARG A 175 -14.39 19.85 22.16
C ARG A 175 -14.43 21.37 22.14
N LEU A 176 -15.30 21.90 21.28
CA LEU A 176 -15.58 23.33 21.15
C LEU A 176 -16.96 23.66 21.75
N LEU A 177 -17.00 24.60 22.70
CA LEU A 177 -18.23 25.09 23.32
C LEU A 177 -18.39 26.60 23.08
N ARG A 178 -19.62 27.10 22.97
CA ARG A 178 -19.85 28.54 22.77
C ARG A 178 -19.39 29.36 23.97
N VAL A 179 -18.82 30.53 23.70
CA VAL A 179 -18.28 31.44 24.72
C VAL A 179 -19.43 32.20 25.43
N PRO A 180 -19.53 32.20 26.77
CA PRO A 180 -20.56 32.98 27.46
C PRO A 180 -20.42 34.49 27.28
N GLY A 181 -21.50 35.14 26.86
CA GLY A 181 -21.56 36.55 26.48
C GLY A 181 -21.53 36.80 24.97
N THR A 182 -21.46 35.75 24.14
CA THR A 182 -21.59 35.84 22.67
C THR A 182 -23.03 35.50 22.24
N LEU A 183 -23.29 35.58 20.94
CA LEU A 183 -24.58 35.27 20.31
C LEU A 183 -24.51 33.90 19.60
N ASN A 184 -25.54 33.09 19.79
CA ASN A 184 -25.78 31.88 19.01
C ASN A 184 -26.56 32.25 17.74
N HIS A 185 -25.85 32.27 16.61
CA HIS A 185 -26.40 32.65 15.30
C HIS A 185 -27.09 31.49 14.59
N LYS A 186 -27.19 30.30 15.20
CA LYS A 186 -28.04 29.22 14.67
C LYS A 186 -29.53 29.48 14.82
N THR A 187 -29.93 30.44 15.66
CA THR A 187 -31.33 30.83 15.83
C THR A 187 -31.59 32.17 15.16
N SER A 188 -32.83 32.41 14.74
CA SER A 188 -33.27 33.70 14.20
C SER A 188 -34.45 34.23 15.02
N PRO A 189 -34.29 35.33 15.79
CA PRO A 189 -33.06 36.11 15.96
C PRO A 189 -31.98 35.33 16.76
N PRO A 190 -30.68 35.72 16.64
CA PRO A 190 -29.60 35.13 17.43
C PRO A 190 -29.88 35.24 18.93
N LYS A 191 -29.74 34.13 19.66
CA LYS A 191 -29.99 34.08 21.10
C LYS A 191 -28.69 34.29 21.89
N PRO A 192 -28.71 35.02 23.01
CA PRO A 192 -27.51 35.23 23.82
C PRO A 192 -27.06 33.91 24.48
N VAL A 193 -25.75 33.72 24.58
CA VAL A 193 -25.13 32.64 25.35
C VAL A 193 -24.91 33.15 26.77
N GLU A 194 -25.71 32.69 27.72
CA GLU A 194 -25.79 33.28 29.06
C GLU A 194 -25.40 32.29 30.15
N ILE A 195 -24.71 32.77 31.18
CA ILE A 195 -24.44 31.97 32.38
C ILE A 195 -25.72 31.99 33.22
N ILE A 196 -26.36 30.84 33.36
CA ILE A 196 -27.62 30.70 34.11
C ILE A 196 -27.39 30.23 35.55
N PHE A 197 -26.26 29.57 35.81
CA PHE A 197 -25.82 29.23 37.16
C PHE A 197 -24.29 29.35 37.26
N LEU A 198 -23.82 29.91 38.38
CA LEU A 198 -22.42 30.12 38.68
C LEU A 198 -22.16 29.94 40.17
N GLU A 199 -21.33 28.98 40.52
CA GLU A 199 -20.73 28.83 41.84
C GLU A 199 -19.26 28.40 41.66
N ASP A 200 -18.29 29.03 42.35
CA ASP A 200 -16.86 28.63 42.28
C ASP A 200 -16.60 27.34 43.10
N ARG A 201 -17.48 26.35 42.90
CA ARG A 201 -17.40 25.02 43.45
C ARG A 201 -16.36 24.23 42.67
N ARG A 202 -15.43 23.58 43.35
CA ARG A 202 -14.34 22.82 42.74
C ARG A 202 -14.28 21.40 43.29
N TYR A 203 -13.87 20.48 42.44
CA TYR A 203 -13.83 19.05 42.68
C TYR A 203 -12.41 18.53 42.54
N SER A 204 -12.02 17.61 43.42
CA SER A 204 -10.81 16.81 43.19
C SER A 204 -11.06 15.81 42.06
N LEU A 205 -10.00 15.29 41.42
CA LEU A 205 -10.15 14.22 40.43
C LEU A 205 -10.83 12.97 41.02
N ASP A 206 -10.59 12.69 42.29
CA ASP A 206 -11.17 11.54 43.01
C ASP A 206 -12.68 11.70 43.26
N ASP A 207 -13.21 12.92 43.35
CA ASP A 207 -14.65 13.15 43.53
C ASP A 207 -15.48 12.56 42.38
N PHE A 208 -14.91 12.54 41.17
CA PHE A 208 -15.56 12.01 39.97
C PHE A 208 -15.73 10.49 40.00
N ALA A 209 -15.11 9.78 40.94
CA ALA A 209 -15.44 8.38 41.21
C ALA A 209 -16.92 8.18 41.58
N LYS A 210 -17.58 9.21 42.15
CA LYS A 210 -19.03 9.21 42.44
C LYS A 210 -19.91 9.31 41.18
N MET A 211 -19.34 9.80 40.09
CA MET A 211 -19.94 9.85 38.75
C MET A 211 -19.24 8.86 37.81
N SER A 212 -18.70 7.78 38.36
CA SER A 212 -18.10 6.67 37.61
C SER A 212 -18.98 5.42 37.72
N LEU A 213 -19.05 4.65 36.65
CA LEU A 213 -19.78 3.39 36.64
C LEU A 213 -18.92 2.32 37.32
N LYS A 214 -19.06 2.16 38.65
CA LYS A 214 -18.48 1.01 39.35
C LYS A 214 -19.13 -0.28 38.85
N VAL A 215 -18.32 -1.17 38.31
CA VAL A 215 -18.74 -2.54 37.98
C VAL A 215 -18.64 -3.35 39.28
N GLU A 216 -19.77 -3.57 39.95
CA GLU A 216 -19.88 -4.64 40.94
C GLU A 216 -20.60 -5.85 40.32
N PRO A 217 -20.12 -7.08 40.56
CA PRO A 217 -20.66 -8.27 39.93
C PRO A 217 -21.77 -8.87 40.79
N GLU A 218 -23.04 -8.63 40.45
CA GLU A 218 -24.12 -9.53 40.85
C GLU A 218 -25.15 -9.73 39.71
N ILE A 219 -25.57 -10.99 39.61
CA ILE A 219 -26.41 -11.58 38.58
C ILE A 219 -27.88 -11.26 38.89
N HIS A 220 -28.60 -10.61 37.96
CA HIS A 220 -29.93 -11.05 37.51
C HIS A 220 -30.36 -10.31 36.23
N VAL A 221 -30.90 -11.10 35.31
CA VAL A 221 -31.14 -10.84 33.89
C VAL A 221 -32.16 -9.73 33.64
N GLN A 222 -31.76 -8.73 32.84
CA GLN A 222 -32.47 -8.24 31.64
C GLN A 222 -31.59 -7.21 30.92
N VAL A 223 -30.79 -7.67 29.95
CA VAL A 223 -29.86 -6.82 29.20
C VAL A 223 -30.52 -6.36 27.90
N VAL A 224 -30.75 -5.05 27.77
CA VAL A 224 -30.80 -4.37 26.47
C VAL A 224 -29.35 -4.04 26.12
N GLU A 225 -28.70 -4.91 25.37
CA GLU A 225 -27.27 -4.77 25.01
C GLU A 225 -27.06 -3.66 23.97
N HIS A 226 -26.33 -2.62 24.36
CA HIS A 226 -25.43 -1.89 23.47
C HIS A 226 -24.21 -2.79 23.20
N VAL A 227 -23.91 -3.07 21.93
CA VAL A 227 -22.72 -3.83 21.54
C VAL A 227 -21.54 -2.84 21.48
N PRO A 228 -20.40 -3.10 22.17
CA PRO A 228 -19.21 -2.27 22.10
C PRO A 228 -18.69 -2.13 20.66
N ALA A 229 -17.98 -1.03 20.36
CA ALA A 229 -17.27 -0.85 19.09
C ALA A 229 -16.23 -1.95 18.82
N ASP A 230 -15.81 -2.64 19.89
CA ASP A 230 -14.73 -3.64 19.92
C ASP A 230 -15.26 -5.08 20.10
N ALA A 231 -16.57 -5.32 19.96
CA ALA A 231 -17.07 -6.69 19.96
C ALA A 231 -16.50 -7.44 18.75
N GLU A 232 -15.75 -8.51 18.99
CA GLU A 232 -15.35 -9.46 17.95
C GLU A 232 -16.62 -10.03 17.30
N TYR A 233 -16.96 -9.49 16.12
CA TYR A 233 -17.93 -10.13 15.26
C TYR A 233 -17.25 -11.35 14.62
N PRO A 234 -17.86 -12.54 14.62
CA PRO A 234 -17.35 -13.65 13.84
C PRO A 234 -17.22 -13.21 12.37
N PRO A 235 -16.22 -13.69 11.63
CA PRO A 235 -15.89 -13.18 10.30
C PRO A 235 -17.11 -13.23 9.38
N ALA A 236 -17.66 -12.04 9.07
CA ALA A 236 -18.89 -11.91 8.31
C ALA A 236 -18.60 -11.77 6.81
N ASP A 237 -19.30 -12.52 5.96
CA ASP A 237 -19.17 -12.45 4.50
C ASP A 237 -20.12 -11.38 3.92
N ALA A 238 -19.57 -10.41 3.18
CA ALA A 238 -20.31 -9.29 2.62
C ALA A 238 -21.32 -9.71 1.53
N GLU A 239 -21.00 -10.74 0.74
CA GLU A 239 -21.88 -11.25 -0.31
C GLU A 239 -23.07 -12.01 0.30
N GLN A 240 -22.86 -12.77 1.38
CA GLN A 240 -23.95 -13.37 2.16
C GLN A 240 -24.88 -12.31 2.77
N ILE A 241 -24.32 -11.20 3.27
CA ILE A 241 -25.13 -10.08 3.76
C ILE A 241 -26.00 -9.50 2.65
N ALA A 242 -25.46 -9.26 1.45
CA ALA A 242 -26.25 -8.79 0.30
C ALA A 242 -27.26 -9.82 -0.22
N LEU A 243 -26.97 -11.12 -0.07
CA LEU A 243 -27.89 -12.19 -0.41
C LEU A 243 -29.15 -12.17 0.49
N HIS A 244 -29.00 -11.83 1.77
CA HIS A 244 -30.09 -11.90 2.75
C HIS A 244 -30.67 -10.54 3.17
N CYS A 245 -30.00 -9.43 2.87
CA CYS A 245 -30.47 -8.07 3.17
C CYS A 245 -30.68 -7.27 1.88
N SER A 246 -31.94 -7.06 1.50
CA SER A 246 -32.33 -6.28 0.31
C SER A 246 -31.81 -4.85 0.32
N TRP A 247 -31.65 -4.24 1.49
CA TRP A 247 -31.07 -2.89 1.61
C TRP A 247 -29.56 -2.89 1.33
N MET A 248 -28.81 -3.87 1.83
CA MET A 248 -27.38 -3.99 1.52
C MET A 248 -27.14 -4.32 0.04
N ARG A 249 -28.03 -5.11 -0.57
CA ARG A 249 -28.03 -5.35 -2.02
C ARG A 249 -28.29 -4.08 -2.81
N HIS A 250 -29.28 -3.28 -2.41
CA HIS A 250 -29.54 -1.97 -3.00
C HIS A 250 -28.31 -1.06 -2.93
N CYS A 251 -27.65 -0.98 -1.76
CA CYS A 251 -26.44 -0.17 -1.62
C CYS A 251 -25.30 -0.60 -2.56
N LYS A 252 -25.22 -1.90 -2.89
CA LYS A 252 -24.26 -2.47 -3.85
C LYS A 252 -24.65 -2.20 -5.31
N GLU A 253 -25.86 -2.57 -5.70
CA GLU A 253 -26.32 -2.59 -7.09
C GLU A 253 -26.68 -1.19 -7.60
N ASP A 254 -27.21 -0.35 -6.72
CA ASP A 254 -27.68 1.00 -7.04
C ASP A 254 -26.74 2.10 -6.51
N ALA A 255 -25.46 1.77 -6.32
CA ALA A 255 -24.45 2.68 -5.77
C ALA A 255 -24.39 4.04 -6.52
N VAL A 256 -24.69 4.06 -7.82
CA VAL A 256 -24.71 5.27 -8.67
C VAL A 256 -25.74 6.31 -8.21
N VAL A 257 -26.86 5.87 -7.62
CA VAL A 257 -27.96 6.75 -7.17
C VAL A 257 -28.07 6.83 -5.65
N LEU A 258 -27.20 6.11 -4.94
CA LEU A 258 -27.17 6.05 -3.48
C LEU A 258 -26.83 7.43 -2.89
N ARG A 259 -27.44 7.77 -1.75
CA ARG A 259 -27.11 9.00 -1.01
C ARG A 259 -26.01 8.74 0.01
N GLU A 260 -25.25 9.78 0.31
CA GLU A 260 -24.10 9.71 1.22
C GLU A 260 -24.40 9.06 2.58
N PRO A 261 -25.53 9.34 3.27
CA PRO A 261 -25.83 8.69 4.55
C PRO A 261 -26.02 7.17 4.42
N GLY A 262 -26.65 6.72 3.32
CA GLY A 262 -26.81 5.29 3.02
C GLY A 262 -25.46 4.63 2.68
N TRP A 263 -24.66 5.32 1.85
CA TRP A 263 -23.31 4.88 1.48
C TRP A 263 -22.39 4.73 2.69
N TYR A 264 -22.31 5.74 3.57
CA TYR A 264 -21.48 5.68 4.78
C TYR A 264 -21.92 4.55 5.73
N ARG A 265 -23.24 4.33 5.87
CA ARG A 265 -23.76 3.26 6.71
C ARG A 265 -23.54 1.87 6.11
N MET A 266 -23.54 1.72 4.79
CA MET A 266 -23.04 0.51 4.13
C MET A 266 -21.56 0.26 4.49
N LEU A 267 -20.69 1.27 4.38
CA LEU A 267 -19.27 1.15 4.75
C LEU A 267 -19.08 0.70 6.21
N SER A 268 -19.93 1.17 7.13
CA SER A 268 -19.88 0.75 8.54
C SER A 268 -20.18 -0.74 8.77
N VAL A 269 -20.90 -1.39 7.86
CA VAL A 269 -21.13 -2.84 7.87
C VAL A 269 -19.97 -3.55 7.16
N LEU A 270 -19.56 -3.05 5.98
CA LEU A 270 -18.52 -3.68 5.17
C LEU A 270 -17.15 -3.72 5.84
N VAL A 271 -16.74 -2.66 6.56
CA VAL A 271 -15.43 -2.61 7.24
C VAL A 271 -15.22 -3.73 8.27
N ARG A 272 -16.31 -4.38 8.70
CA ARG A 272 -16.34 -5.49 9.67
C ARG A 272 -16.48 -6.87 9.01
N CYS A 273 -16.49 -6.92 7.68
CA CYS A 273 -16.56 -8.17 6.91
C CYS A 273 -15.16 -8.71 6.59
N ILE A 274 -15.07 -9.98 6.20
CA ILE A 274 -13.86 -10.58 5.65
C ILE A 274 -13.47 -9.80 4.39
N ASN A 275 -12.22 -9.33 4.31
CA ASN A 275 -11.75 -8.42 3.25
C ASN A 275 -12.58 -7.12 3.13
N GLY A 276 -13.17 -6.67 4.23
CA GLY A 276 -14.14 -5.57 4.27
C GLY A 276 -13.70 -4.27 3.63
N ASN A 277 -12.43 -3.87 3.81
CA ASN A 277 -11.85 -2.69 3.18
C ASN A 277 -11.84 -2.83 1.64
N LYS A 278 -11.37 -3.96 1.12
CA LYS A 278 -11.37 -4.26 -0.32
C LYS A 278 -12.78 -4.26 -0.91
N VAL A 279 -13.73 -4.94 -0.26
CA VAL A 279 -15.12 -5.02 -0.72
C VAL A 279 -15.79 -3.65 -0.67
N ALA A 280 -15.50 -2.85 0.34
CA ALA A 280 -15.97 -1.47 0.43
C ALA A 280 -15.51 -0.61 -0.74
N HIS A 281 -14.25 -0.74 -1.17
CA HIS A 281 -13.77 -0.08 -2.39
C HIS A 281 -14.48 -0.61 -3.64
N GLU A 282 -14.63 -1.93 -3.78
CA GLU A 282 -15.31 -2.55 -4.93
C GLU A 282 -16.77 -2.11 -5.08
N TRP A 283 -17.55 -2.13 -4.00
CA TRP A 283 -18.96 -1.73 -4.01
C TRP A 283 -19.13 -0.22 -4.18
N SER A 284 -18.12 0.56 -3.81
CA SER A 284 -18.17 2.02 -3.93
C SER A 284 -17.71 2.55 -5.28
N VAL A 285 -17.11 1.73 -6.17
CA VAL A 285 -16.55 2.21 -7.47
C VAL A 285 -17.55 3.04 -8.28
N SER A 286 -18.83 2.64 -8.27
CA SER A 286 -19.89 3.30 -9.04
C SER A 286 -20.57 4.45 -8.30
N TYR A 287 -20.21 4.70 -7.03
CA TYR A 287 -20.80 5.78 -6.23
C TYR A 287 -20.28 7.15 -6.70
N PRO A 288 -21.14 8.18 -6.90
CA PRO A 288 -20.76 9.43 -7.58
C PRO A 288 -19.61 10.22 -6.97
N LYS A 289 -19.37 10.09 -5.66
CA LYS A 289 -18.28 10.80 -4.95
C LYS A 289 -17.15 9.86 -4.51
N TYR A 290 -17.10 8.65 -5.05
CA TYR A 290 -16.08 7.70 -4.66
C TYR A 290 -14.66 8.21 -4.98
N SER A 291 -13.82 8.21 -3.95
CA SER A 291 -12.37 8.30 -4.09
C SER A 291 -11.72 7.34 -3.09
N VAL A 292 -10.54 6.82 -3.44
CA VAL A 292 -9.81 5.90 -2.55
C VAL A 292 -9.55 6.59 -1.20
N HIS A 293 -9.15 7.86 -1.22
CA HIS A 293 -8.84 8.64 -0.03
C HIS A 293 -10.06 8.90 0.87
N GLU A 294 -11.19 9.36 0.32
CA GLU A 294 -12.42 9.61 1.09
C GLU A 294 -13.01 8.31 1.66
N THR A 295 -12.95 7.22 0.88
CA THR A 295 -13.45 5.92 1.31
C THR A 295 -12.61 5.37 2.45
N GLU A 296 -11.28 5.47 2.39
CA GLU A 296 -10.39 5.03 3.47
C GLU A 296 -10.59 5.85 4.77
N GLN A 297 -10.78 7.17 4.62
CA GLN A 297 -11.14 8.03 5.75
C GLN A 297 -12.47 7.64 6.39
N LYS A 298 -13.49 7.35 5.56
CA LYS A 298 -14.82 6.93 6.04
C LYS A 298 -14.81 5.53 6.64
N LEU A 299 -14.02 4.60 6.10
CA LEU A 299 -13.81 3.26 6.69
C LEU A 299 -13.14 3.37 8.05
N SER A 300 -12.07 4.17 8.15
CA SER A 300 -11.38 4.45 9.42
C SER A 300 -12.31 5.13 10.43
N GLN A 301 -13.14 6.08 9.98
CA GLN A 301 -14.13 6.75 10.82
C GLN A 301 -15.20 5.76 11.30
N ALA A 302 -15.69 4.89 10.42
CA ALA A 302 -16.74 3.92 10.72
C ALA A 302 -16.25 2.74 11.57
N LEU A 303 -14.95 2.42 11.55
CA LEU A 303 -14.35 1.42 12.43
C LEU A 303 -14.18 1.97 13.85
N ASN A 304 -13.64 3.20 13.97
CA ASN A 304 -13.24 3.77 15.26
C ASN A 304 -14.36 4.51 16.01
N ASN A 305 -15.36 5.05 15.30
CA ASN A 305 -16.32 6.00 15.89
C ASN A 305 -17.80 5.60 15.70
N ALA A 306 -18.10 4.45 15.09
CA ALA A 306 -19.46 3.99 14.86
C ALA A 306 -19.56 2.45 14.94
N GLY A 307 -20.65 1.91 15.48
CA GLY A 307 -20.99 0.49 15.30
C GLY A 307 -21.51 0.19 13.88
N PRO A 308 -21.65 -1.09 13.50
CA PRO A 308 -22.27 -1.45 12.22
C PRO A 308 -23.71 -0.93 12.18
N ALA A 309 -24.16 -0.46 11.02
CA ALA A 309 -25.52 0.05 10.86
C ALA A 309 -26.56 -0.96 11.36
N THR A 310 -27.45 -0.53 12.26
CA THR A 310 -28.49 -1.39 12.81
C THR A 310 -29.69 -1.44 11.86
N CYS A 311 -30.40 -2.57 11.82
CA CYS A 311 -31.61 -2.72 11.00
C CYS A 311 -32.63 -1.62 11.33
N LYS A 312 -32.79 -1.29 12.61
CA LYS A 312 -33.67 -0.20 13.07
C LYS A 312 -33.24 1.15 12.50
N HIS A 313 -31.95 1.49 12.55
CA HIS A 313 -31.45 2.75 12.00
C HIS A 313 -31.62 2.82 10.48
N ILE A 314 -31.37 1.70 9.77
CA ILE A 314 -31.60 1.59 8.34
C ILE A 314 -33.07 1.88 8.00
N TYR A 315 -34.01 1.30 8.75
CA TYR A 315 -35.43 1.50 8.53
C TYR A 315 -35.94 2.90 8.87
N GLU A 316 -35.51 3.45 10.00
CA GLU A 316 -36.10 4.67 10.54
C GLU A 316 -35.45 5.94 9.98
N ALA A 317 -34.14 5.91 9.70
CA ALA A 317 -33.33 7.09 9.46
C ALA A 317 -32.64 7.13 8.08
N LEU A 318 -32.67 6.02 7.33
CA LEU A 318 -32.13 5.94 5.96
C LEU A 318 -33.27 5.67 4.97
N ASP A 319 -32.92 5.19 3.79
CA ASP A 319 -33.82 4.74 2.72
C ASP A 319 -34.26 3.28 2.88
N GLY A 320 -34.19 2.72 4.09
CA GLY A 320 -34.58 1.33 4.36
C GLY A 320 -36.09 1.04 4.32
N LYS A 321 -36.96 2.07 4.31
CA LYS A 321 -38.41 1.90 4.12
C LYS A 321 -38.69 1.38 2.70
N GLY A 322 -39.51 0.34 2.58
CA GLY A 322 -39.72 -0.44 1.36
C GLY A 322 -38.87 -1.72 1.31
N PHE A 323 -37.59 -1.65 1.69
CA PHE A 323 -36.69 -2.82 1.73
C PHE A 323 -36.86 -3.64 3.02
N CYS A 324 -36.95 -2.97 4.17
CA CYS A 324 -37.07 -3.65 5.45
C CYS A 324 -38.51 -4.04 5.81
N ASP A 325 -39.53 -3.45 5.16
CA ASP A 325 -40.95 -3.74 5.43
C ASP A 325 -41.30 -5.22 5.22
N HIS A 326 -40.62 -5.86 4.27
CA HIS A 326 -40.78 -7.28 3.95
C HIS A 326 -39.56 -8.11 4.35
N CYS A 327 -38.62 -7.53 5.11
CA CYS A 327 -37.39 -8.22 5.48
C CYS A 327 -37.70 -9.30 6.54
N PRO A 328 -37.36 -10.57 6.26
CA PRO A 328 -37.63 -11.65 7.21
C PRO A 328 -36.81 -11.55 8.49
N PHE A 329 -35.74 -10.76 8.50
CA PHE A 329 -34.85 -10.61 9.65
C PHE A 329 -35.10 -9.33 10.44
N PHE A 330 -35.90 -8.40 9.92
CA PHE A 330 -36.22 -7.15 10.60
C PHE A 330 -36.96 -7.44 11.92
N GLY A 331 -36.43 -6.89 13.02
CA GLY A 331 -36.87 -7.16 14.40
C GLY A 331 -36.27 -8.41 15.07
N PHE A 332 -35.60 -9.29 14.31
CA PHE A 332 -34.96 -10.52 14.82
C PHE A 332 -33.44 -10.41 14.93
N ILE A 333 -32.80 -9.64 14.07
CA ILE A 333 -31.37 -9.29 14.15
C ILE A 333 -31.20 -7.80 14.45
N LYS A 334 -30.08 -7.44 15.09
CA LYS A 334 -29.75 -6.05 15.42
C LYS A 334 -29.14 -5.32 14.23
N SER A 335 -28.31 -6.00 13.43
CA SER A 335 -27.62 -5.42 12.27
C SER A 335 -27.51 -6.43 11.13
N PRO A 336 -27.51 -5.98 9.85
CA PRO A 336 -27.28 -6.86 8.70
C PRO A 336 -25.97 -7.64 8.77
N VAL A 337 -24.96 -7.15 9.50
CA VAL A 337 -23.66 -7.85 9.65
C VAL A 337 -23.83 -9.29 10.16
N GLN A 338 -24.86 -9.55 10.96
CA GLN A 338 -25.16 -10.87 11.52
C GLN A 338 -25.59 -11.89 10.46
N LEU A 339 -26.05 -11.43 9.29
CA LEU A 339 -26.43 -12.30 8.16
C LEU A 339 -25.21 -12.83 7.40
N GLY A 340 -24.03 -12.25 7.63
CA GLY A 340 -22.77 -12.71 7.04
C GLY A 340 -22.11 -13.84 7.83
N ASN A 341 -22.69 -14.28 8.94
CA ASN A 341 -22.11 -15.33 9.78
C ASN A 341 -22.04 -16.66 9.00
N SER A 342 -20.85 -17.23 8.86
CA SER A 342 -20.63 -18.52 8.18
C SER A 342 -21.04 -19.74 9.01
N ASP A 343 -21.52 -19.55 10.24
CA ASP A 343 -22.03 -20.62 11.11
C ASP A 343 -23.26 -21.31 10.50
N GLU A 344 -23.14 -22.62 10.26
CA GLU A 344 -24.14 -23.45 9.57
C GLU A 344 -25.50 -23.45 10.31
N LEU A 345 -25.49 -23.47 11.64
CA LEU A 345 -26.70 -23.41 12.47
C LEU A 345 -27.38 -22.04 12.35
N MET A 346 -26.61 -20.96 12.34
CA MET A 346 -27.15 -19.61 12.18
C MET A 346 -27.77 -19.41 10.79
N GLN A 347 -27.13 -19.90 9.73
CA GLN A 347 -27.68 -19.89 8.38
C GLN A 347 -28.96 -20.71 8.26
N ALA A 348 -28.99 -21.91 8.87
CA ALA A 348 -30.19 -22.72 8.93
C ALA A 348 -31.35 -22.00 9.66
N LYS A 349 -31.06 -21.33 10.79
CA LYS A 349 -32.05 -20.51 11.51
C LYS A 349 -32.59 -19.38 10.64
N PHE A 350 -31.75 -18.71 9.84
CA PHE A 350 -32.20 -17.65 8.93
C PHE A 350 -33.14 -18.17 7.84
N THR A 351 -32.78 -19.30 7.19
CA THR A 351 -33.62 -19.95 6.18
C THR A 351 -35.01 -20.26 6.75
N VAL A 352 -35.09 -20.88 7.93
CA VAL A 352 -36.39 -21.23 8.55
C VAL A 352 -37.22 -20.01 8.94
N VAL A 353 -36.58 -18.96 9.48
CA VAL A 353 -37.28 -17.70 9.82
C VAL A 353 -37.89 -17.04 8.58
N SER A 354 -37.18 -17.06 7.45
CA SER A 354 -37.70 -16.51 6.18
C SER A 354 -38.93 -17.25 5.67
N VAL A 355 -38.94 -18.58 5.76
CA VAL A 355 -40.05 -19.44 5.34
C VAL A 355 -41.26 -19.23 6.25
N ILE A 356 -41.05 -19.09 7.57
CA ILE A 356 -42.11 -18.80 8.53
C ILE A 356 -42.79 -17.46 8.23
N LYS A 357 -42.01 -16.40 8.01
CA LYS A 357 -42.58 -15.07 7.76
C LYS A 357 -43.30 -14.97 6.42
N ASN A 358 -42.82 -15.69 5.41
CA ASN A 358 -43.44 -15.72 4.09
C ASN A 358 -44.56 -16.76 3.95
N TYR A 359 -44.82 -17.56 4.99
CA TYR A 359 -45.78 -18.66 4.97
C TYR A 359 -47.18 -18.25 4.48
N ALA A 360 -47.66 -17.07 4.91
CA ALA A 360 -48.97 -16.58 4.50
C ALA A 360 -49.10 -16.32 2.99
N ALA A 361 -47.99 -15.94 2.33
CA ALA A 361 -47.92 -15.73 0.90
C ALA A 361 -47.55 -17.01 0.12
N HIS A 362 -46.70 -17.86 0.71
CA HIS A 362 -46.16 -19.06 0.07
C HIS A 362 -46.19 -20.28 1.02
N PRO A 363 -47.37 -20.90 1.23
CA PRO A 363 -47.50 -22.03 2.16
C PRO A 363 -46.71 -23.28 1.76
N GLY A 364 -46.26 -23.37 0.50
CA GLY A 364 -45.47 -24.49 -0.02
C GLY A 364 -44.00 -24.49 0.40
N ASP A 365 -43.47 -23.31 0.78
CA ASP A 365 -42.04 -23.12 1.06
C ASP A 365 -41.56 -23.93 2.27
N VAL A 366 -42.47 -24.26 3.18
CA VAL A 366 -42.20 -25.13 4.34
C VAL A 366 -41.77 -26.55 3.95
N PHE A 367 -42.04 -26.97 2.71
CA PHE A 367 -41.67 -28.28 2.17
C PHE A 367 -40.52 -28.23 1.17
N LEU A 368 -39.93 -27.07 0.89
CA LEU A 368 -38.77 -26.98 -0.01
C LEU A 368 -37.54 -27.63 0.61
N ASP A 369 -36.73 -28.28 -0.21
CA ASP A 369 -35.57 -29.05 0.23
C ASP A 369 -34.60 -28.20 1.07
N ASP A 370 -34.38 -26.92 0.72
CA ASP A 370 -33.55 -25.99 1.47
C ASP A 370 -34.09 -25.74 2.89
N ASN A 371 -35.41 -25.62 3.05
CA ASN A 371 -36.05 -25.44 4.36
C ASN A 371 -36.00 -26.73 5.18
N VAL A 372 -36.22 -27.88 4.54
CA VAL A 372 -36.12 -29.18 5.21
C VAL A 372 -34.66 -29.44 5.66
N GLN A 373 -33.67 -29.07 4.85
CA GLN A 373 -32.25 -29.17 5.17
C GLN A 373 -31.86 -28.25 6.31
N ALA A 374 -32.35 -27.01 6.31
CA ALA A 374 -32.19 -26.09 7.43
C ALA A 374 -32.82 -26.64 8.72
N LEU A 375 -34.02 -27.20 8.66
CA LEU A 375 -34.66 -27.84 9.81
C LEU A 375 -33.87 -29.06 10.32
N SER A 376 -33.24 -29.85 9.44
CA SER A 376 -32.35 -30.96 9.81
C SER A 376 -31.10 -30.47 10.57
N VAL A 377 -30.50 -29.36 10.12
CA VAL A 377 -29.34 -28.74 10.82
C VAL A 377 -29.75 -28.25 12.20
N ILE A 378 -30.89 -27.55 12.33
CA ILE A 378 -31.39 -27.08 13.62
C ILE A 378 -31.77 -28.24 14.53
N GLU A 379 -32.41 -29.31 14.01
CA GLU A 379 -32.76 -30.51 14.79
C GLU A 379 -31.50 -31.15 15.42
N LYS A 380 -30.40 -31.20 14.67
CA LYS A 380 -29.14 -31.79 15.14
C LYS A 380 -28.37 -30.92 16.12
N GLN A 381 -28.30 -29.62 15.86
CA GLN A 381 -27.37 -28.72 16.56
C GLN A 381 -28.06 -27.84 17.63
N ASP A 382 -29.39 -27.68 17.56
CA ASP A 382 -30.19 -26.91 18.53
C ASP A 382 -31.62 -27.50 18.65
N ILE A 383 -31.69 -28.64 19.33
CA ILE A 383 -32.94 -29.38 19.52
C ILE A 383 -34.03 -28.55 20.22
N ALA A 384 -33.66 -27.57 21.05
CA ALA A 384 -34.58 -26.68 21.74
C ALA A 384 -35.24 -25.68 20.77
N ALA A 385 -34.46 -25.08 19.86
CA ALA A 385 -34.97 -24.23 18.80
C ALA A 385 -35.85 -25.02 17.81
N TYR A 386 -35.42 -26.23 17.42
CA TYR A 386 -36.22 -27.11 16.56
C TYR A 386 -37.58 -27.45 17.17
N ASN A 387 -37.61 -27.83 18.46
CA ASN A 387 -38.86 -28.11 19.16
C ASN A 387 -39.79 -26.89 19.23
N SER A 388 -39.23 -25.69 19.37
CA SER A 388 -40.01 -24.44 19.36
C SER A 388 -40.63 -24.16 17.99
N ILE A 389 -39.86 -24.34 16.90
CA ILE A 389 -40.33 -24.22 15.51
C ILE A 389 -41.41 -25.27 15.22
N ARG A 390 -41.18 -26.51 15.65
CA ARG A 390 -42.12 -27.62 15.52
C ARG A 390 -43.47 -27.30 16.16
N GLN A 391 -43.47 -26.73 17.37
CA GLN A 391 -44.70 -26.28 18.03
C GLN A 391 -45.38 -25.12 17.31
N ALA A 392 -44.62 -24.19 16.74
CA ALA A 392 -45.17 -23.11 15.92
C ALA A 392 -45.84 -23.65 14.63
N TYR A 393 -45.24 -24.64 13.96
CA TYR A 393 -45.82 -25.30 12.79
C TYR A 393 -47.11 -26.04 13.12
N ILE A 394 -47.18 -26.71 14.28
CA ILE A 394 -48.41 -27.35 14.77
C ILE A 394 -49.51 -26.30 14.96
N LYS A 395 -49.20 -25.17 15.61
CA LYS A 395 -50.17 -24.08 15.83
C LYS A 395 -50.65 -23.43 14.52
N ALA A 396 -49.80 -23.40 13.50
CA ALA A 396 -50.12 -22.88 12.17
C ALA A 396 -50.87 -23.87 11.27
N GLY A 397 -51.14 -25.11 11.72
CA GLY A 397 -51.83 -26.14 10.94
C GLY A 397 -50.97 -26.80 9.85
N ILE A 398 -49.64 -26.62 9.90
CA ILE A 398 -48.71 -27.22 8.95
C ILE A 398 -48.56 -28.72 9.29
N PRO A 399 -48.64 -29.64 8.31
CA PRO A 399 -48.51 -31.08 8.56
C PRO A 399 -47.06 -31.48 8.88
N VAL A 400 -46.67 -31.26 10.14
CA VAL A 400 -45.32 -31.50 10.69
C VAL A 400 -44.82 -32.93 10.43
N ARG A 401 -45.70 -33.94 10.49
CA ARG A 401 -45.34 -35.34 10.22
C ARG A 401 -44.74 -35.55 8.83
N LYS A 402 -45.19 -34.77 7.83
CA LYS A 402 -44.65 -34.82 6.46
C LYS A 402 -43.27 -34.18 6.39
N ILE A 403 -43.05 -33.08 7.12
CA ILE A 403 -41.75 -32.40 7.22
C ILE A 403 -40.74 -33.31 7.95
N GLU A 404 -41.12 -33.92 9.07
CA GLU A 404 -40.29 -34.90 9.80
C GLU A 404 -39.89 -36.08 8.92
N GLN A 405 -40.81 -36.59 8.07
CA GLN A 405 -40.48 -37.62 7.08
C GLN A 405 -39.50 -37.15 6.01
N MET A 406 -39.58 -35.88 5.60
CA MET A 406 -38.65 -35.29 4.64
C MET A 406 -37.27 -35.07 5.28
N ILE A 407 -37.22 -34.59 6.53
CA ILE A 407 -35.98 -34.47 7.32
C ILE A 407 -35.33 -35.86 7.46
N ALA A 408 -36.10 -36.89 7.82
CA ALA A 408 -35.59 -38.26 7.92
C ALA A 408 -35.04 -38.83 6.59
N ARG A 409 -35.44 -38.29 5.43
CA ARG A 409 -34.90 -38.68 4.11
C ARG A 409 -33.57 -38.00 3.78
N ILE A 410 -33.33 -36.79 4.30
CA ILE A 410 -32.14 -35.98 3.99
C ILE A 410 -31.09 -35.95 5.12
N THR A 411 -31.50 -36.21 6.36
CA THR A 411 -30.59 -36.43 7.48
C THR A 411 -29.78 -37.69 7.16
N PRO A 412 -28.45 -37.63 6.97
CA PRO A 412 -27.65 -38.84 6.96
C PRO A 412 -27.90 -39.52 8.30
N SER A 413 -28.57 -40.67 8.26
CA SER A 413 -28.79 -41.53 9.41
C SER A 413 -27.45 -41.75 10.08
N SER A 414 -27.27 -41.21 11.28
CA SER A 414 -26.09 -41.44 12.11
C SER A 414 -26.06 -42.86 12.70
N ASP A 415 -26.63 -43.85 12.02
CA ASP A 415 -26.56 -45.26 12.43
C ASP A 415 -26.79 -46.25 11.25
N PHE A 416 -26.34 -45.89 10.05
CA PHE A 416 -26.03 -46.89 9.02
C PHE A 416 -24.73 -46.49 8.33
N ASN A 417 -23.66 -47.26 8.58
CA ASN A 417 -22.40 -47.10 7.85
C ASN A 417 -22.65 -47.46 6.38
N LYS A 418 -22.99 -46.45 5.56
CA LYS A 418 -23.24 -46.61 4.11
C LYS A 418 -22.03 -47.16 3.37
N TYR A 419 -20.85 -47.08 3.97
CA TYR A 419 -19.61 -47.60 3.43
C TYR A 419 -18.91 -48.46 4.47
N GLU A 420 -18.27 -49.52 4.00
CA GLU A 420 -17.58 -50.46 4.87
C GLU A 420 -16.31 -50.95 4.18
N GLU A 421 -15.26 -51.17 4.97
CA GLU A 421 -14.07 -51.88 4.55
C GLU A 421 -14.17 -53.34 4.99
N ARG A 422 -14.06 -54.29 4.06
CA ARG A 422 -13.99 -55.74 4.33
C ARG A 422 -12.89 -56.36 3.48
N ASP A 423 -12.03 -57.18 4.07
CA ASP A 423 -10.96 -57.92 3.38
C ASP A 423 -10.10 -57.05 2.43
N GLY A 424 -9.71 -55.85 2.88
CA GLY A 424 -8.92 -54.90 2.09
C GLY A 424 -9.63 -54.35 0.84
N ARG A 425 -10.97 -54.27 0.88
CA ARG A 425 -11.82 -53.71 -0.18
C ARG A 425 -12.87 -52.77 0.41
N LEU A 426 -13.27 -51.77 -0.37
CA LEU A 426 -14.32 -50.83 0.02
C LEU A 426 -15.66 -51.21 -0.62
N PHE A 427 -16.71 -51.18 0.19
CA PHE A 427 -18.07 -51.53 -0.20
C PHE A 427 -19.03 -50.36 0.03
N TYR A 428 -20.03 -50.24 -0.84
CA TYR A 428 -21.22 -49.43 -0.63
C TYR A 428 -22.37 -50.32 -0.17
N ILE A 429 -22.89 -50.06 1.03
CA ILE A 429 -24.04 -50.75 1.61
C ILE A 429 -25.31 -50.09 1.07
N LYS A 430 -25.85 -50.66 -0.02
CA LYS A 430 -27.04 -50.14 -0.69
C LYS A 430 -28.31 -50.68 0.00
N PRO A 431 -29.17 -49.82 0.58
CA PRO A 431 -30.46 -50.27 1.08
C PRO A 431 -31.36 -50.70 -0.10
N THR A 432 -31.97 -51.87 0.02
CA THR A 432 -32.92 -52.42 -0.96
C THR A 432 -34.22 -52.81 -0.27
N GLN A 433 -35.28 -53.05 -1.05
CA GLN A 433 -36.58 -53.54 -0.54
C GLN A 433 -36.52 -54.90 0.18
N TYR A 434 -35.40 -55.63 0.06
CA TYR A 434 -35.16 -56.95 0.68
C TYR A 434 -34.07 -56.92 1.76
N GLY A 435 -33.68 -55.73 2.23
CA GLY A 435 -32.56 -55.53 3.15
C GLY A 435 -31.35 -54.88 2.49
N GLU A 436 -30.19 -54.94 3.11
CA GLU A 436 -28.97 -54.31 2.62
C GLU A 436 -28.22 -55.18 1.62
N LYS A 437 -27.69 -54.57 0.56
CA LYS A 437 -26.81 -55.22 -0.40
C LYS A 437 -25.45 -54.51 -0.44
N ALA A 438 -24.40 -55.22 -0.06
CA ALA A 438 -23.03 -54.75 -0.22
C ALA A 438 -22.61 -54.80 -1.70
N ILE A 439 -22.19 -53.66 -2.24
CA ILE A 439 -21.68 -53.51 -3.60
C ILE A 439 -20.18 -53.21 -3.49
N SER A 440 -19.33 -54.08 -4.07
CA SER A 440 -17.88 -53.85 -4.12
C SER A 440 -17.58 -52.64 -5.00
N LEU A 441 -16.77 -51.71 -4.50
CA LEU A 441 -16.37 -50.50 -5.21
C LEU A 441 -14.99 -50.64 -5.85
N CYS A 442 -14.11 -51.44 -5.26
CA CYS A 442 -12.73 -51.63 -5.70
C CYS A 442 -12.09 -52.88 -5.10
N ASN A 443 -10.94 -53.30 -5.66
CA ASN A 443 -10.14 -54.43 -5.17
C ASN A 443 -9.04 -54.05 -4.15
N PHE A 444 -9.10 -52.83 -3.61
CA PHE A 444 -8.13 -52.26 -2.67
C PHE A 444 -8.86 -51.43 -1.61
N SER A 445 -8.18 -51.07 -0.52
CA SER A 445 -8.62 -50.04 0.41
C SER A 445 -7.67 -48.85 0.37
N ALA A 446 -8.22 -47.66 0.61
CA ALA A 446 -7.46 -46.42 0.63
C ALA A 446 -7.99 -45.53 1.75
N ARG A 447 -7.08 -44.86 2.44
CA ARG A 447 -7.39 -43.93 3.53
C ARG A 447 -6.54 -42.69 3.40
N ILE A 448 -7.16 -41.54 3.66
CA ILE A 448 -6.47 -40.27 3.78
C ILE A 448 -5.86 -40.24 5.18
N THR A 449 -4.55 -40.09 5.26
CA THR A 449 -3.82 -40.04 6.54
C THR A 449 -3.39 -38.63 6.91
N GLU A 450 -3.19 -37.76 5.91
CA GLU A 450 -2.82 -36.36 6.11
C GLU A 450 -3.52 -35.45 5.10
N GLU A 451 -4.02 -34.32 5.59
CA GLU A 451 -4.48 -33.18 4.81
C GLU A 451 -3.48 -32.04 4.98
N LEU A 452 -2.69 -31.82 3.93
CA LEU A 452 -1.61 -30.85 3.90
C LEU A 452 -2.05 -29.59 3.15
N THR A 453 -2.05 -28.45 3.83
CA THR A 453 -2.25 -27.13 3.21
C THR A 453 -0.89 -26.60 2.76
N LEU A 454 -0.64 -26.54 1.45
CA LEU A 454 0.53 -25.93 0.85
C LEU A 454 0.30 -24.43 0.61
N ASP A 455 1.02 -23.57 1.32
CA ASP A 455 0.99 -22.10 1.17
C ASP A 455 2.23 -21.62 0.41
N ASP A 456 2.07 -21.10 -0.82
CA ASP A 456 3.17 -20.50 -1.59
C ASP A 456 3.32 -18.98 -1.38
N GLY A 457 2.53 -18.43 -0.45
CA GLY A 457 2.47 -17.02 -0.09
C GLY A 457 1.49 -16.21 -0.95
N ALA A 458 0.92 -16.79 -2.01
CA ALA A 458 -0.17 -16.19 -2.79
C ALA A 458 -1.43 -17.08 -2.84
N GLU A 459 -1.28 -18.40 -2.90
CA GLU A 459 -2.36 -19.38 -2.88
C GLU A 459 -2.11 -20.43 -1.78
N SER A 460 -3.19 -20.90 -1.17
CA SER A 460 -3.18 -22.10 -0.34
C SER A 460 -3.89 -23.24 -1.07
N LYS A 461 -3.23 -24.39 -1.19
CA LYS A 461 -3.77 -25.59 -1.85
C LYS A 461 -3.78 -26.78 -0.91
N ILE A 462 -4.89 -27.50 -0.87
CA ILE A 462 -5.01 -28.72 -0.07
C ILE A 462 -4.50 -29.93 -0.88
N VAL A 463 -3.66 -30.74 -0.24
CA VAL A 463 -3.13 -32.00 -0.76
C VAL A 463 -3.44 -33.11 0.24
N TYR A 464 -4.05 -34.19 -0.21
CA TYR A 464 -4.27 -35.39 0.58
C TYR A 464 -3.11 -36.37 0.41
N LYS A 465 -2.53 -36.84 1.52
CA LYS A 465 -1.70 -38.05 1.50
C LYS A 465 -2.58 -39.27 1.72
N ILE A 466 -2.51 -40.20 0.78
CA ILE A 466 -3.36 -41.37 0.73
C ILE A 466 -2.48 -42.62 0.84
N GLU A 467 -2.75 -43.40 1.88
CA GLU A 467 -2.24 -44.75 2.04
C GLU A 467 -3.24 -45.75 1.48
N ALA A 468 -2.75 -46.80 0.82
CA ALA A 468 -3.61 -47.81 0.22
C ALA A 468 -3.01 -49.22 0.36
N LYS A 469 -3.88 -50.23 0.40
CA LYS A 469 -3.50 -51.65 0.45
C LYS A 469 -4.39 -52.44 -0.50
N THR A 470 -3.85 -53.43 -1.20
CA THR A 470 -4.63 -54.34 -2.02
C THR A 470 -5.38 -55.37 -1.17
N SER A 471 -6.38 -56.05 -1.73
CA SER A 471 -7.18 -57.04 -0.99
C SER A 471 -6.39 -58.25 -0.45
N ASP A 472 -5.17 -58.48 -0.93
CA ASP A 472 -4.25 -59.50 -0.40
C ASP A 472 -3.35 -58.99 0.74
N GLY A 473 -3.51 -57.72 1.15
CA GLY A 473 -2.76 -57.08 2.22
C GLY A 473 -1.47 -56.38 1.77
N THR A 474 -1.12 -56.39 0.48
CA THR A 474 0.09 -55.71 -0.01
C THR A 474 -0.06 -54.20 0.09
N GLU A 475 0.92 -53.52 0.70
CA GLU A 475 0.93 -52.06 0.78
C GLU A 475 1.27 -51.42 -0.57
N LEU A 476 0.53 -50.37 -0.92
CA LEU A 476 0.76 -49.55 -2.10
C LEU A 476 1.52 -48.27 -1.70
N PRO A 477 2.29 -47.66 -2.62
CA PRO A 477 3.01 -46.42 -2.34
C PRO A 477 2.07 -45.32 -1.82
N VAL A 478 2.53 -44.49 -0.88
CA VAL A 478 1.75 -43.31 -0.48
C VAL A 478 1.70 -42.33 -1.65
N VAL A 479 0.51 -41.82 -1.96
CA VAL A 479 0.32 -40.84 -3.04
C VAL A 479 -0.14 -39.52 -2.47
N SER A 480 0.35 -38.42 -3.05
CA SER A 480 -0.10 -37.06 -2.75
C SER A 480 -1.00 -36.58 -3.86
N VAL A 481 -2.24 -36.22 -3.53
CA VAL A 481 -3.27 -35.84 -4.51
C VAL A 481 -3.85 -34.48 -4.13
N HIS A 482 -3.84 -33.52 -5.06
CA HIS A 482 -4.53 -32.25 -4.84
C HIS A 482 -6.02 -32.47 -4.61
N ALA A 483 -6.62 -31.78 -3.63
CA ALA A 483 -8.03 -31.92 -3.32
C ALA A 483 -8.94 -31.66 -4.54
N SER A 484 -8.53 -30.75 -5.44
CA SER A 484 -9.22 -30.46 -6.70
C SER A 484 -9.19 -31.63 -7.70
N GLU A 485 -8.15 -32.47 -7.65
CA GLU A 485 -7.96 -33.64 -8.54
C GLU A 485 -8.50 -34.94 -7.92
N PHE A 486 -8.65 -34.97 -6.60
CA PHE A 486 -9.17 -36.13 -5.87
C PHE A 486 -10.54 -36.58 -6.40
N SER A 487 -11.42 -35.62 -6.70
CA SER A 487 -12.78 -35.89 -7.17
C SER A 487 -12.86 -36.71 -8.46
N ALA A 488 -11.88 -36.56 -9.35
CA ALA A 488 -11.86 -37.28 -10.63
C ALA A 488 -11.48 -38.76 -10.48
N MET A 489 -10.90 -39.16 -9.33
CA MET A 489 -10.39 -40.52 -9.05
C MET A 489 -9.37 -41.06 -10.06
N ASN A 490 -8.82 -40.21 -10.92
CA ASN A 490 -7.80 -40.60 -11.91
C ASN A 490 -6.47 -40.96 -11.25
N TRP A 491 -6.18 -40.40 -10.08
CA TRP A 491 -4.96 -40.66 -9.32
C TRP A 491 -4.77 -42.13 -8.97
N VAL A 492 -5.83 -42.95 -8.88
CA VAL A 492 -5.72 -44.40 -8.62
C VAL A 492 -4.86 -45.11 -9.68
N SER A 493 -4.75 -44.56 -10.90
CA SER A 493 -3.89 -45.12 -11.95
C SER A 493 -2.40 -45.12 -11.60
N THR A 494 -1.95 -44.31 -10.63
CA THR A 494 -0.55 -44.32 -10.16
C THR A 494 -0.18 -45.66 -9.50
N TYR A 495 -1.17 -46.43 -9.02
CA TYR A 495 -0.97 -47.78 -8.51
C TYR A 495 -0.83 -48.84 -9.61
N GLY A 496 -1.02 -48.45 -10.87
CA GLY A 496 -1.00 -49.33 -12.03
C GLY A 496 -2.18 -50.30 -12.00
N THR A 497 -1.95 -51.55 -12.41
CA THR A 497 -2.98 -52.59 -12.49
C THR A 497 -3.33 -53.23 -11.14
N ARG A 498 -2.67 -52.82 -10.05
CA ARG A 498 -2.87 -53.39 -8.70
C ARG A 498 -4.13 -52.85 -8.02
N ALA A 499 -4.48 -51.60 -8.29
CA ALA A 499 -5.68 -50.96 -7.76
C ALA A 499 -6.69 -50.73 -8.90
N ILE A 500 -7.83 -51.39 -8.80
CA ILE A 500 -8.89 -51.42 -9.80
C ILE A 500 -10.17 -50.92 -9.15
N ILE A 501 -10.77 -49.91 -9.77
CA ILE A 501 -12.13 -49.46 -9.45
C ILE A 501 -13.10 -50.34 -10.23
N GLU A 502 -14.07 -50.95 -9.54
CA GLU A 502 -15.05 -51.84 -10.14
C GLU A 502 -15.96 -51.08 -11.13
N ALA A 503 -16.30 -51.72 -12.24
CA ALA A 503 -17.18 -51.13 -13.25
C ALA A 503 -18.61 -51.00 -12.70
N GLY A 504 -19.19 -49.81 -12.80
CA GLY A 504 -20.56 -49.56 -12.35
C GLY A 504 -20.93 -48.08 -12.37
N GLN A 505 -22.22 -47.80 -12.53
CA GLN A 505 -22.75 -46.44 -12.50
C GLN A 505 -22.54 -45.86 -11.09
N SER A 506 -21.87 -44.71 -11.01
CA SER A 506 -21.53 -43.99 -9.76
C SER A 506 -20.59 -44.72 -8.79
N ASN A 507 -19.95 -45.83 -9.18
CA ASN A 507 -18.97 -46.52 -8.33
C ASN A 507 -17.78 -45.62 -7.94
N LYS A 508 -17.30 -44.77 -8.88
CA LYS A 508 -16.26 -43.78 -8.62
C LYS A 508 -16.69 -42.76 -7.56
N ASP A 509 -17.94 -42.28 -7.63
CA ASP A 509 -18.48 -41.31 -6.67
C ASP A 509 -18.64 -41.94 -5.30
N HIS A 510 -19.16 -43.16 -5.23
CA HIS A 510 -19.28 -43.92 -4.00
C HIS A 510 -17.90 -44.24 -3.39
N LEU A 511 -16.91 -44.60 -4.21
CA LEU A 511 -15.55 -44.86 -3.75
C LEU A 511 -14.88 -43.61 -3.17
N ARG A 512 -15.02 -42.47 -3.85
CA ARG A 512 -14.55 -41.17 -3.36
C ARG A 512 -15.12 -40.86 -1.97
N VAL A 513 -16.44 -41.01 -1.80
CA VAL A 513 -17.11 -40.78 -0.51
C VAL A 513 -16.70 -41.82 0.53
N ALA A 514 -16.54 -43.09 0.15
CA ALA A 514 -16.08 -44.15 1.03
C ALA A 514 -14.70 -43.84 1.61
N ILE A 515 -13.74 -43.42 0.77
CA ILE A 515 -12.39 -43.05 1.21
C ILE A 515 -12.44 -41.87 2.19
N LEU A 516 -13.23 -40.82 1.89
CA LEU A 516 -13.40 -39.68 2.80
C LEU A 516 -14.05 -40.09 4.14
N THR A 517 -15.08 -40.93 4.10
CA THR A 517 -15.86 -41.34 5.29
C THR A 517 -15.08 -42.30 6.17
N LEU A 518 -14.31 -43.22 5.57
CA LEU A 518 -13.55 -44.27 6.26
C LEU A 518 -12.13 -43.82 6.65
N SER A 519 -11.87 -42.51 6.64
CA SER A 519 -10.62 -41.89 7.13
C SER A 519 -10.88 -41.17 8.45
N PRO A 520 -10.98 -41.88 9.60
CA PRO A 520 -11.47 -41.32 10.86
C PRO A 520 -10.49 -40.36 11.55
N GLU A 521 -9.19 -40.46 11.28
CA GLU A 521 -8.14 -39.62 11.88
C GLU A 521 -7.22 -39.06 10.80
N VAL A 522 -7.60 -37.91 10.23
CA VAL A 522 -6.77 -37.20 9.23
C VAL A 522 -5.94 -36.14 9.95
N LYS A 523 -4.61 -36.28 9.91
CA LYS A 523 -3.70 -35.25 10.42
C LYS A 523 -3.79 -34.00 9.54
N ARG A 524 -4.10 -32.83 10.10
CA ARG A 524 -4.10 -31.56 9.35
C ARG A 524 -2.80 -30.81 9.61
N THR A 525 -2.09 -30.47 8.54
CA THR A 525 -0.82 -29.75 8.62
C THR A 525 -0.77 -28.62 7.60
N VAL A 526 0.04 -27.61 7.86
CA VAL A 526 0.36 -26.54 6.92
C VAL A 526 1.82 -26.73 6.54
N ALA A 527 2.17 -26.57 5.25
CA ALA A 527 3.55 -26.40 4.83
C ALA A 527 3.71 -25.20 3.92
N PHE A 528 4.81 -24.48 4.09
CA PHE A 528 5.14 -23.33 3.25
C PHE A 528 5.99 -23.75 2.05
N ALA A 529 5.63 -23.30 0.85
CA ALA A 529 6.29 -23.64 -0.40
C ALA A 529 7.20 -22.49 -0.93
N HIS A 530 7.66 -21.62 -0.03
CA HIS A 530 8.53 -20.49 -0.34
C HIS A 530 9.50 -20.19 0.81
N THR A 531 10.60 -19.50 0.52
CA THR A 531 11.56 -18.99 1.54
C THR A 531 11.13 -17.63 2.11
N GLY A 532 11.85 -17.11 3.09
CA GLY A 532 11.73 -15.73 3.54
C GLY A 532 10.71 -15.50 4.64
N TRP A 533 10.37 -14.24 4.93
CA TRP A 533 9.59 -13.88 6.10
C TRP A 533 8.12 -14.30 5.99
N ARG A 534 7.59 -14.83 7.09
CA ARG A 534 6.16 -15.06 7.34
C ARG A 534 5.84 -14.72 8.79
N LYS A 535 4.72 -14.05 9.01
CA LYS A 535 4.19 -13.84 10.36
C LYS A 535 3.26 -14.99 10.70
N ILE A 536 3.62 -15.82 11.69
CA ILE A 536 2.87 -17.00 12.15
C ILE A 536 2.62 -16.80 13.64
N ASP A 537 1.35 -16.89 14.05
CA ASP A 537 0.91 -16.70 15.45
C ASP A 537 1.45 -15.41 16.09
N GLY A 538 1.46 -14.32 15.31
CA GLY A 538 1.95 -13.01 15.74
C GLY A 538 3.47 -12.85 15.77
N ARG A 539 4.24 -13.90 15.51
CA ARG A 539 5.72 -13.88 15.50
C ARG A 539 6.26 -13.86 14.07
N TRP A 540 7.39 -13.21 13.86
CA TRP A 540 8.11 -13.24 12.59
C TRP A 540 9.03 -14.46 12.52
N LEU A 541 8.82 -15.31 11.52
CA LEU A 541 9.67 -16.46 11.23
C LEU A 541 10.19 -16.34 9.79
N TYR A 542 11.47 -16.66 9.60
CA TYR A 542 12.10 -16.70 8.30
C TYR A 542 12.19 -18.13 7.81
N LEU A 543 11.43 -18.45 6.76
CA LEU A 543 11.33 -19.79 6.20
C LEU A 543 12.59 -20.18 5.40
N THR A 544 13.10 -21.37 5.67
CA THR A 544 14.26 -22.01 5.03
C THR A 544 13.89 -23.45 4.65
N SER A 545 14.73 -24.16 3.89
CA SER A 545 14.35 -25.44 3.25
C SER A 545 13.83 -26.53 4.19
N THR A 546 14.24 -26.52 5.45
CA THR A 546 13.94 -27.58 6.44
C THR A 546 13.23 -27.07 7.70
N GLY A 547 12.89 -25.78 7.78
CA GLY A 547 12.35 -25.17 9.00
C GLY A 547 12.24 -23.65 8.90
N ALA A 548 12.25 -22.98 10.05
CA ALA A 548 12.25 -21.52 10.08
C ALA A 548 13.18 -20.95 11.15
N ILE A 549 13.64 -19.71 10.98
CA ILE A 549 14.45 -18.99 11.96
C ILE A 549 13.56 -17.93 12.64
N SER A 550 13.53 -17.93 13.96
CA SER A 550 12.86 -16.93 14.79
C SER A 550 13.88 -16.21 15.67
N GLN A 551 13.41 -15.28 16.52
CA GLN A 551 14.22 -14.66 17.57
C GLN A 551 14.87 -15.69 18.51
N ASP A 552 14.23 -16.85 18.69
CA ASP A 552 14.68 -17.92 19.60
C ASP A 552 15.72 -18.84 18.93
N GLY A 553 15.86 -18.79 17.60
CA GLY A 553 16.76 -19.62 16.81
C GLY A 553 16.03 -20.44 15.74
N PHE A 554 16.62 -21.57 15.36
CA PHE A 554 16.04 -22.48 14.37
C PHE A 554 14.90 -23.29 14.96
N ASP A 555 13.77 -23.32 14.26
CA ASP A 555 12.58 -24.08 14.59
C ASP A 555 12.29 -25.09 13.46
N GLU A 556 12.57 -26.36 13.76
CA GLU A 556 12.32 -27.50 12.86
C GLU A 556 10.85 -27.94 12.83
N THR A 557 10.01 -27.42 13.73
CA THR A 557 8.59 -27.78 13.80
C THR A 557 7.77 -27.07 12.71
N VAL A 558 8.29 -25.96 12.17
CA VAL A 558 7.70 -25.26 11.03
C VAL A 558 7.92 -26.08 9.77
N ASN A 559 6.84 -26.63 9.24
CA ASN A 559 6.90 -27.46 8.04
C ASN A 559 7.09 -26.57 6.79
N VAL A 560 8.24 -26.72 6.14
CA VAL A 560 8.54 -26.08 4.86
C VAL A 560 8.73 -27.16 3.80
N ASN A 561 8.02 -27.02 2.67
CA ASN A 561 8.02 -27.96 1.57
C ASN A 561 8.46 -27.28 0.29
N LEU A 562 9.76 -27.00 0.18
CA LEU A 562 10.36 -26.50 -1.06
C LEU A 562 10.58 -27.64 -2.05
N SER A 563 10.48 -27.34 -3.35
CA SER A 563 10.85 -28.29 -4.39
C SER A 563 12.31 -28.73 -4.26
N ASP A 564 12.65 -29.95 -4.73
CA ASP A 564 14.01 -30.49 -4.61
C ASP A 564 15.12 -29.56 -5.11
N SER A 565 14.86 -28.78 -6.17
CA SER A 565 15.81 -27.80 -6.72
C SER A 565 16.12 -26.61 -5.79
N LEU A 566 15.35 -26.43 -4.72
CA LEU A 566 15.47 -25.32 -3.77
C LEU A 566 15.96 -25.78 -2.39
N LYS A 567 16.22 -27.07 -2.18
CA LYS A 567 16.69 -27.61 -0.90
C LYS A 567 18.02 -27.03 -0.43
N SER A 568 18.85 -26.53 -1.36
CA SER A 568 20.11 -25.86 -1.04
C SER A 568 19.95 -24.53 -0.29
N TYR A 569 18.75 -23.93 -0.27
CA TYR A 569 18.43 -22.77 0.58
C TYR A 569 18.21 -23.22 2.03
N ASP A 570 19.27 -23.71 2.65
CA ASP A 570 19.26 -24.36 3.96
C ASP A 570 20.12 -23.58 4.97
N LEU A 571 19.45 -22.82 5.82
CA LEU A 571 20.03 -22.13 6.96
C LEU A 571 19.70 -22.91 8.23
N GLN A 572 20.70 -23.59 8.79
CA GLN A 572 20.59 -24.34 10.03
C GLN A 572 21.32 -23.64 11.19
N THR A 573 21.07 -24.10 12.41
CA THR A 573 21.79 -23.62 13.60
C THR A 573 23.30 -23.73 13.40
N PRO A 574 24.03 -22.60 13.40
CA PRO A 574 25.45 -22.60 13.10
C PRO A 574 26.29 -23.14 14.27
N ALA A 575 27.38 -23.84 13.95
CA ALA A 575 28.39 -24.28 14.92
C ALA A 575 29.48 -23.21 15.19
N HIS A 576 29.44 -22.11 14.45
CA HIS A 576 30.47 -21.06 14.47
C HIS A 576 30.10 -19.90 15.40
N SER A 577 31.10 -19.16 15.89
CA SER A 577 30.84 -17.95 16.67
C SER A 577 30.43 -16.78 15.77
N LEU A 578 29.61 -15.87 16.29
CA LEU A 578 29.13 -14.69 15.54
C LEU A 578 30.28 -13.81 15.06
N LYS A 579 31.31 -13.61 15.89
CA LYS A 579 32.46 -12.77 15.56
C LYS A 579 33.26 -13.33 14.38
N ASP A 580 33.47 -14.64 14.34
CA ASP A 580 34.24 -15.29 13.27
C ASP A 580 33.50 -15.20 11.93
N VAL A 581 32.17 -15.42 11.94
CA VAL A 581 31.36 -15.38 10.71
C VAL A 581 31.24 -13.94 10.18
N PHE A 582 31.12 -12.94 11.06
CA PHE A 582 31.08 -11.52 10.65
C PHE A 582 32.37 -11.10 9.93
N GLN A 583 33.53 -11.46 10.49
CA GLN A 583 34.83 -11.16 9.89
C GLN A 583 35.06 -11.94 8.60
N ALA A 584 34.60 -13.21 8.53
CA ALA A 584 34.64 -14.00 7.31
C ALA A 584 33.83 -13.33 6.18
N THR A 585 32.66 -12.77 6.46
CA THR A 585 31.87 -12.04 5.45
C THR A 585 32.56 -10.76 5.00
N LEU A 586 33.14 -9.96 5.91
CA LEU A 586 33.91 -8.76 5.52
C LEU A 586 35.13 -9.08 4.65
N ARG A 587 35.72 -10.28 4.78
CA ARG A 587 36.85 -10.73 3.96
C ARG A 587 36.55 -10.72 2.45
N ILE A 588 35.27 -10.80 2.06
CA ILE A 588 34.82 -10.69 0.66
C ILE A 588 35.28 -9.38 0.01
N LEU A 589 35.37 -8.29 0.78
CA LEU A 589 35.78 -6.98 0.27
C LEU A 589 37.19 -6.97 -0.33
N ALA A 590 38.05 -7.89 0.08
CA ALA A 590 39.42 -8.02 -0.40
C ALA A 590 39.56 -8.89 -1.66
N ALA A 591 38.48 -9.56 -2.12
CA ALA A 591 38.55 -10.51 -3.22
C ALA A 591 38.66 -9.85 -4.61
N ALA A 592 38.08 -8.66 -4.77
CA ALA A 592 38.03 -7.91 -6.02
C ALA A 592 37.87 -6.40 -5.70
N PRO A 593 37.90 -5.48 -6.68
CA PRO A 593 37.76 -4.06 -6.45
C PRO A 593 36.51 -3.72 -5.65
N LEU A 594 36.62 -2.73 -4.76
CA LEU A 594 35.57 -2.35 -3.82
C LEU A 594 34.24 -2.03 -4.51
N LYS A 595 34.28 -1.48 -5.72
CA LYS A 595 33.10 -1.20 -6.56
C LYS A 595 32.23 -2.44 -6.85
N ILE A 596 32.80 -3.63 -6.77
CA ILE A 596 32.12 -4.91 -7.05
C ILE A 596 31.77 -5.59 -5.73
N THR A 597 32.76 -5.75 -4.85
CA THR A 597 32.58 -6.49 -3.59
C THR A 597 31.65 -5.77 -2.62
N MET A 598 31.69 -4.44 -2.56
CA MET A 598 30.80 -3.66 -1.71
C MET A 598 29.34 -3.73 -2.18
N LEU A 599 29.16 -3.68 -3.49
CA LEU A 599 27.85 -3.83 -4.12
C LEU A 599 27.24 -5.19 -3.78
N LEU A 600 28.05 -6.25 -3.87
CA LEU A 600 27.60 -7.59 -3.49
C LEU A 600 27.31 -7.71 -2.00
N LEU A 601 28.13 -7.10 -1.14
CA LEU A 601 27.90 -7.06 0.30
C LEU A 601 26.58 -6.36 0.65
N CYS A 602 26.32 -5.20 0.04
CA CYS A 602 25.04 -4.49 0.17
C CYS A 602 23.87 -5.37 -0.27
N ALA A 603 24.01 -6.07 -1.40
CA ALA A 603 22.98 -6.95 -1.95
C ALA A 603 22.64 -8.12 -1.00
N ILE A 604 23.65 -8.74 -0.41
CA ILE A 604 23.49 -9.87 0.51
C ILE A 604 22.54 -9.51 1.66
N PHE A 605 22.79 -8.37 2.31
CA PHE A 605 22.02 -7.94 3.47
C PHE A 605 20.79 -7.10 3.12
N ARG A 606 20.68 -6.65 1.87
CA ARG A 606 19.46 -6.01 1.36
C ARG A 606 18.34 -7.01 1.07
N ALA A 607 18.68 -8.23 0.66
CA ALA A 607 17.69 -9.24 0.26
C ALA A 607 16.70 -9.63 1.37
N PRO A 608 17.13 -9.91 2.63
CA PRO A 608 16.23 -10.24 3.74
C PRO A 608 15.27 -9.10 4.11
N LEU A 609 15.53 -7.88 3.68
CA LEU A 609 14.71 -6.71 3.96
C LEU A 609 13.62 -6.48 2.90
N ALA A 610 13.48 -7.36 1.90
CA ALA A 610 12.54 -7.19 0.79
C ALA A 610 11.06 -7.13 1.24
N GLU A 611 10.67 -7.93 2.24
CA GLU A 611 9.34 -7.86 2.87
C GLU A 611 9.03 -6.49 3.48
N LEU A 612 10.01 -5.84 4.10
CA LEU A 612 9.84 -4.53 4.75
C LEU A 612 9.90 -3.38 3.74
N LEU A 613 10.85 -3.49 2.81
CA LEU A 613 11.15 -2.52 1.79
C LEU A 613 11.32 -3.24 0.45
N PRO A 614 10.33 -3.16 -0.45
CA PRO A 614 10.36 -3.87 -1.74
C PRO A 614 11.60 -3.52 -2.59
N ILE A 615 12.04 -4.46 -3.43
CA ILE A 615 13.24 -4.33 -4.26
C ILE A 615 12.81 -4.20 -5.73
N ASP A 616 13.06 -3.05 -6.34
CA ASP A 616 12.65 -2.75 -7.71
C ASP A 616 13.81 -2.70 -8.72
N PHE A 617 14.96 -3.27 -8.35
CA PHE A 617 16.16 -3.33 -9.18
C PHE A 617 16.78 -4.73 -9.21
N THR A 618 17.75 -4.92 -10.11
CA THR A 618 18.50 -6.15 -10.29
C THR A 618 19.98 -5.82 -10.44
N ILE A 619 20.86 -6.69 -9.96
CA ILE A 619 22.30 -6.54 -10.13
C ILE A 619 22.76 -7.39 -11.30
N PHE A 620 23.66 -6.85 -12.12
CA PHE A 620 24.27 -7.56 -13.25
C PHE A 620 25.79 -7.45 -13.19
N ILE A 621 26.48 -8.59 -13.09
CA ILE A 621 27.93 -8.67 -13.15
C ILE A 621 28.33 -9.04 -14.59
N ALA A 622 28.91 -8.09 -15.31
CA ALA A 622 29.36 -8.24 -16.68
C ALA A 622 30.87 -8.49 -16.75
N GLY A 623 31.34 -9.19 -17.78
CA GLY A 623 32.77 -9.38 -18.03
C GLY A 623 33.08 -10.59 -18.90
N ARG A 624 34.28 -10.66 -19.46
CA ARG A 624 34.67 -11.73 -20.40
C ARG A 624 34.66 -13.13 -19.78
N THR A 625 34.59 -14.17 -20.60
CA THR A 625 34.76 -15.56 -20.14
C THR A 625 36.00 -15.70 -19.25
N GLY A 626 35.88 -16.40 -18.12
CA GLY A 626 37.01 -16.64 -17.22
C GLY A 626 37.39 -15.46 -16.31
N SER A 627 36.56 -14.41 -16.20
CA SER A 627 36.75 -13.30 -15.26
C SER A 627 36.24 -13.57 -13.83
N PHE A 628 35.95 -14.82 -13.47
CA PHE A 628 35.49 -15.25 -12.14
C PHE A 628 34.13 -14.67 -11.65
N LYS A 629 33.27 -14.20 -12.57
CA LYS A 629 31.94 -13.61 -12.23
C LYS A 629 31.04 -14.59 -11.48
N SER A 630 30.94 -15.82 -11.99
CA SER A 630 30.09 -16.85 -11.41
C SER A 630 30.60 -17.29 -10.04
N GLU A 631 31.92 -17.31 -9.86
CA GLU A 631 32.56 -17.60 -8.58
C GLU A 631 32.24 -16.52 -7.55
N MET A 632 32.33 -15.23 -7.91
CA MET A 632 31.93 -14.12 -7.03
C MET A 632 30.43 -14.16 -6.69
N ALA A 633 29.58 -14.44 -7.67
CA ALA A 633 28.15 -14.59 -7.46
C ALA A 633 27.83 -15.80 -6.53
N ALA A 634 28.58 -16.89 -6.66
CA ALA A 634 28.44 -18.06 -5.78
C ALA A 634 28.80 -17.76 -4.32
N LEU A 635 29.82 -16.93 -4.06
CA LEU A 635 30.12 -16.48 -2.69
C LEU A 635 28.95 -15.71 -2.07
N CYS A 636 28.25 -14.92 -2.87
CA CYS A 636 27.03 -14.22 -2.42
C CYS A 636 25.93 -15.23 -2.11
N GLN A 637 25.66 -16.15 -3.05
CA GLN A 637 24.61 -17.16 -2.91
C GLN A 637 24.83 -18.08 -1.69
N ALA A 638 26.08 -18.36 -1.32
CA ALA A 638 26.45 -19.18 -0.17
C ALA A 638 26.00 -18.62 1.19
N HIS A 639 25.55 -17.35 1.25
CA HIS A 639 24.90 -16.82 2.45
C HIS A 639 23.53 -17.44 2.71
N TRP A 640 22.91 -18.13 1.74
CA TRP A 640 21.63 -18.82 1.92
C TRP A 640 21.74 -20.34 2.05
N GLY A 641 22.97 -20.89 2.04
CA GLY A 641 23.18 -22.30 2.28
C GLY A 641 24.62 -22.75 1.99
N PRO A 642 25.14 -23.72 2.76
CA PRO A 642 26.55 -24.14 2.67
C PRO A 642 26.89 -24.95 1.41
N THR A 643 25.89 -25.42 0.66
CA THR A 643 26.07 -26.27 -0.53
C THR A 643 26.22 -25.47 -1.83
N PHE A 644 26.09 -24.14 -1.77
CA PHE A 644 26.21 -23.28 -2.94
C PHE A 644 27.66 -23.11 -3.38
N SER A 645 27.87 -23.31 -4.67
CA SER A 645 29.12 -23.14 -5.41
C SER A 645 28.78 -22.69 -6.83
N ARG A 646 29.78 -22.39 -7.67
CA ARG A 646 29.57 -22.09 -9.09
C ARG A 646 28.78 -23.19 -9.82
N LEU A 647 28.88 -24.44 -9.40
CA LEU A 647 28.21 -25.59 -10.05
C LEU A 647 26.79 -25.84 -9.53
N SER A 648 26.40 -25.19 -8.43
CA SER A 648 25.11 -25.39 -7.76
C SER A 648 24.30 -24.11 -7.66
N LEU A 649 24.56 -23.12 -8.53
CA LEU A 649 23.78 -21.89 -8.60
C LEU A 649 22.30 -22.19 -8.95
N PRO A 650 21.34 -21.46 -8.34
CA PRO A 650 19.93 -21.79 -8.39
C PRO A 650 19.25 -21.45 -9.72
N GLY A 651 19.84 -20.57 -10.54
CA GLY A 651 19.29 -20.13 -11.82
C GLY A 651 20.34 -20.11 -12.93
N ASN A 652 19.91 -20.45 -14.15
CA ASN A 652 20.74 -20.37 -15.36
C ASN A 652 19.89 -19.89 -16.55
N TRP A 653 20.46 -19.03 -17.41
CA TRP A 653 19.76 -18.42 -18.55
C TRP A 653 19.28 -19.38 -19.65
N SER A 654 19.84 -20.60 -19.70
CA SER A 654 19.32 -21.70 -20.52
C SER A 654 17.90 -22.13 -20.11
N SER A 655 17.49 -21.88 -18.87
CA SER A 655 16.15 -22.20 -18.37
C SER A 655 15.06 -21.36 -19.04
N THR A 656 13.83 -21.88 -19.09
CA THR A 656 12.70 -21.13 -19.66
C THR A 656 12.33 -19.91 -18.80
N ALA A 657 11.80 -18.86 -19.41
CA ALA A 657 11.38 -17.64 -18.71
C ALA A 657 10.39 -17.92 -17.56
N ASN A 658 9.42 -18.81 -17.80
CA ASN A 658 8.41 -19.17 -16.80
C ASN A 658 9.02 -19.90 -15.60
N MET A 659 10.09 -20.69 -15.80
CA MET A 659 10.78 -21.35 -14.70
C MET A 659 11.49 -20.32 -13.82
N LEU A 660 12.26 -19.41 -14.44
CA LEU A 660 12.98 -18.36 -13.71
C LEU A 660 12.02 -17.43 -12.96
N GLU A 661 10.86 -17.08 -13.52
CA GLU A 661 9.82 -16.30 -12.82
C GLU A 661 9.26 -17.03 -11.61
N LYS A 662 9.00 -18.35 -11.73
CA LYS A 662 8.51 -19.15 -10.60
C LYS A 662 9.56 -19.29 -9.50
N LEU A 663 10.81 -19.55 -9.86
CA LEU A 663 11.92 -19.59 -8.90
C LEU A 663 12.04 -18.24 -8.19
N ALA A 664 12.07 -17.13 -8.92
CA ALA A 664 12.13 -15.79 -8.34
C ALA A 664 10.92 -15.45 -7.43
N PHE A 665 9.77 -16.09 -7.66
CA PHE A 665 8.60 -15.97 -6.81
C PHE A 665 8.73 -16.82 -5.53
N TRP A 666 9.08 -18.10 -5.62
CA TRP A 666 9.24 -18.99 -4.45
C TRP A 666 10.43 -18.60 -3.57
N LEU A 667 11.47 -18.02 -4.17
CA LEU A 667 12.63 -17.47 -3.49
C LEU A 667 12.30 -16.06 -2.98
N LYS A 668 11.49 -15.99 -1.93
CA LYS A 668 11.14 -14.73 -1.27
C LYS A 668 12.19 -14.35 -0.22
N ASP A 669 12.53 -13.05 -0.17
CA ASP A 669 13.48 -12.40 0.75
C ASP A 669 14.92 -12.95 0.73
N VAL A 670 15.31 -13.67 -0.32
CA VAL A 670 16.65 -14.23 -0.51
C VAL A 670 17.37 -13.58 -1.69
N GLY A 671 18.69 -13.77 -1.78
CA GLY A 671 19.44 -13.55 -3.00
C GLY A 671 19.23 -14.70 -3.99
N PHE A 672 18.97 -14.36 -5.25
CA PHE A 672 18.76 -15.32 -6.33
C PHE A 672 19.73 -15.06 -7.48
N VAL A 673 20.74 -15.93 -7.62
CA VAL A 673 21.72 -15.85 -8.70
C VAL A 673 21.21 -16.52 -9.98
N ILE A 674 21.26 -15.80 -11.11
CA ILE A 674 21.00 -16.32 -12.46
C ILE A 674 22.27 -16.22 -13.29
N ASP A 675 22.92 -17.35 -13.50
CA ASP A 675 24.24 -17.43 -14.15
C ASP A 675 24.13 -17.60 -15.66
N ASP A 676 25.22 -17.24 -16.35
CA ASP A 676 25.53 -17.65 -17.73
C ASP A 676 24.71 -16.90 -18.82
N PHE A 677 24.58 -15.57 -18.71
CA PHE A 677 24.00 -14.77 -19.79
C PHE A 677 25.00 -14.65 -20.96
N LEU A 678 24.84 -15.55 -21.93
CA LEU A 678 25.72 -15.69 -23.09
C LEU A 678 24.92 -15.55 -24.39
N PRO A 679 25.02 -14.42 -25.11
CA PRO A 679 24.40 -14.25 -26.42
C PRO A 679 24.93 -15.30 -27.41
N ALA A 680 24.01 -16.04 -28.05
CA ALA A 680 24.37 -17.05 -29.04
C ALA A 680 24.82 -16.42 -30.36
N HIS A 681 25.60 -17.16 -31.16
CA HIS A 681 26.04 -16.70 -32.50
C HIS A 681 24.88 -16.43 -33.48
N SER A 682 23.67 -16.91 -33.19
CA SER A 682 22.46 -16.64 -33.98
C SER A 682 21.72 -15.39 -33.49
N HIS A 683 21.35 -14.52 -34.43
CA HIS A 683 20.58 -13.30 -34.17
C HIS A 683 19.23 -13.60 -33.50
N LEU A 684 18.55 -14.68 -33.90
CA LEU A 684 17.25 -15.05 -33.34
C LEU A 684 17.38 -15.45 -31.86
N ALA A 685 18.32 -16.32 -31.55
CA ALA A 685 18.57 -16.80 -30.19
C ALA A 685 19.05 -15.66 -29.25
N THR A 686 19.89 -14.76 -29.76
CA THR A 686 20.29 -13.54 -29.02
C THR A 686 19.09 -12.65 -28.70
N ASN A 687 18.20 -12.42 -29.66
CA ASN A 687 16.99 -11.62 -29.43
C ASN A 687 16.04 -12.28 -28.41
N GLU A 688 15.85 -13.60 -28.48
CA GLU A 688 15.03 -14.33 -27.50
C GLU A 688 15.61 -14.25 -26.08
N LEU A 689 16.93 -14.34 -25.95
CA LEU A 689 17.63 -14.21 -24.67
C LEU A 689 17.46 -12.80 -24.08
N HIS A 690 17.63 -11.75 -24.89
CA HIS A 690 17.38 -10.37 -24.45
C HIS A 690 15.92 -10.12 -24.08
N GLN A 691 14.95 -10.67 -24.83
CA GLN A 691 13.52 -10.58 -24.47
C GLN A 691 13.21 -11.31 -23.15
N LYS A 692 13.84 -12.47 -22.91
CA LYS A 692 13.73 -13.19 -21.64
C LYS A 692 14.25 -12.33 -20.48
N ALA A 693 15.40 -11.69 -20.65
CA ALA A 693 15.96 -10.80 -19.64
C ALA A 693 15.09 -9.56 -19.42
N GLU A 694 14.58 -8.96 -20.50
CA GLU A 694 13.67 -7.81 -20.40
C GLU A 694 12.44 -8.15 -19.55
N ARG A 695 11.86 -9.33 -19.80
CA ARG A 695 10.70 -9.82 -19.07
C ARG A 695 10.97 -10.00 -17.58
N LEU A 696 12.06 -10.65 -17.20
CA LEU A 696 12.41 -10.91 -15.80
C LEU A 696 12.71 -9.62 -15.03
N ILE A 697 13.57 -8.76 -15.58
CA ILE A 697 14.01 -7.52 -14.92
C ILE A 697 12.84 -6.53 -14.78
N ARG A 698 11.99 -6.40 -15.81
CA ARG A 698 10.76 -5.59 -15.68
C ARG A 698 9.79 -6.17 -14.66
N GLY A 699 9.66 -7.50 -14.62
CA GLY A 699 8.79 -8.18 -13.67
C GLY A 699 9.18 -7.90 -12.22
N ALA A 700 10.48 -7.92 -11.94
CA ALA A 700 11.03 -7.53 -10.64
C ALA A 700 10.81 -6.03 -10.35
N GLY A 701 11.19 -5.14 -11.26
CA GLY A 701 11.09 -3.70 -11.00
C GLY A 701 9.68 -3.14 -10.87
N ASN A 702 8.67 -3.82 -11.42
CA ASN A 702 7.28 -3.41 -11.29
C ASN A 702 6.52 -4.18 -10.21
N HIS A 703 7.14 -5.17 -9.56
CA HIS A 703 6.46 -6.14 -8.69
C HIS A 703 5.20 -6.73 -9.36
N SER A 704 5.29 -7.01 -10.66
CA SER A 704 4.15 -7.39 -11.49
C SER A 704 4.53 -8.50 -12.46
N GLY A 705 3.74 -9.58 -12.52
CA GLY A 705 3.84 -10.61 -13.56
C GLY A 705 2.80 -10.43 -14.67
N ARG A 706 2.79 -11.34 -15.64
CA ARG A 706 1.72 -11.38 -16.66
C ARG A 706 0.44 -11.97 -16.08
N GLY A 707 -0.59 -11.14 -15.95
CA GLY A 707 -1.96 -11.60 -15.71
C GLY A 707 -2.43 -12.54 -16.80
N ARG A 708 -3.01 -13.68 -16.41
CA ARG A 708 -3.66 -14.63 -17.33
C ARG A 708 -5.00 -14.98 -16.73
N MET A 709 -5.98 -15.31 -17.57
CA MET A 709 -7.22 -15.92 -17.10
C MET A 709 -7.11 -17.44 -17.21
N ASN A 710 -7.75 -18.13 -16.28
CA ASN A 710 -8.06 -19.55 -16.41
C ASN A 710 -9.16 -19.73 -17.47
N ALA A 711 -9.36 -20.95 -17.95
CA ALA A 711 -10.37 -21.26 -18.97
C ALA A 711 -11.81 -20.98 -18.50
N ASP A 712 -12.02 -20.89 -17.18
CA ASP A 712 -13.29 -20.56 -16.52
C ASP A 712 -13.51 -19.04 -16.35
N GLY A 713 -12.60 -18.20 -16.83
CA GLY A 713 -12.68 -16.73 -16.71
C GLY A 713 -12.15 -16.16 -15.39
N SER A 714 -11.74 -17.00 -14.44
CA SER A 714 -11.09 -16.53 -13.21
C SER A 714 -9.67 -16.03 -13.47
N ILE A 715 -9.21 -15.04 -12.69
CA ILE A 715 -7.85 -14.50 -12.82
C ILE A 715 -6.86 -15.52 -12.24
N ARG A 716 -5.89 -15.95 -13.06
CA ARG A 716 -4.79 -16.82 -12.64
C ARG A 716 -3.78 -16.02 -11.85
N VAL A 717 -3.25 -16.61 -10.78
CA VAL A 717 -2.21 -15.98 -9.97
C VAL A 717 -0.99 -15.61 -10.81
N THR A 718 -0.55 -14.39 -10.54
CA THR A 718 0.48 -13.70 -11.30
C THR A 718 1.79 -13.76 -10.51
N TYR A 719 2.77 -14.48 -11.04
CA TYR A 719 4.08 -14.62 -10.41
C TYR A 719 4.96 -13.40 -10.71
N PHE A 720 5.52 -12.79 -9.67
CA PHE A 720 6.52 -11.72 -9.75
C PHE A 720 7.71 -12.04 -8.83
N ALA A 721 8.86 -11.41 -9.06
CA ALA A 721 10.05 -11.66 -8.25
C ALA A 721 9.87 -11.12 -6.82
N ARG A 722 10.21 -11.94 -5.82
CA ARG A 722 10.20 -11.57 -4.39
C ARG A 722 11.60 -11.65 -3.75
N CYS A 723 12.64 -11.80 -4.58
CA CYS A 723 14.06 -11.85 -4.22
C CYS A 723 14.82 -10.64 -4.77
N LEU A 724 16.03 -10.45 -4.23
CA LEU A 724 17.06 -9.68 -4.91
C LEU A 724 17.76 -10.56 -5.94
N MET A 725 17.65 -10.21 -7.22
CA MET A 725 18.30 -10.95 -8.30
C MET A 725 19.72 -10.45 -8.56
N VAL A 726 20.67 -11.39 -8.68
CA VAL A 726 22.05 -11.15 -9.13
C VAL A 726 22.29 -11.96 -10.39
N MET A 727 22.55 -11.29 -11.50
CA MET A 727 22.73 -11.91 -12.81
C MET A 727 24.20 -11.83 -13.22
N THR A 728 24.69 -12.81 -13.96
CA THR A 728 26.04 -12.76 -14.55
C THR A 728 25.98 -12.95 -16.06
N GLY A 729 26.93 -12.34 -16.79
CA GLY A 729 26.99 -12.47 -18.24
C GLY A 729 28.26 -11.97 -18.88
N GLU A 730 28.45 -12.36 -20.14
CA GLU A 730 29.52 -11.81 -20.99
C GLU A 730 29.13 -10.49 -21.64
N ASP A 731 27.87 -10.33 -21.99
CA ASP A 731 27.26 -9.08 -22.47
C ASP A 731 26.15 -8.65 -21.50
N SER A 732 25.76 -7.39 -21.53
CA SER A 732 24.67 -6.86 -20.72
C SER A 732 23.32 -6.93 -21.46
N PRO A 733 22.19 -7.10 -20.75
CA PRO A 733 20.86 -7.04 -21.35
C PRO A 733 20.58 -5.67 -21.98
N ARG A 734 20.15 -5.65 -23.25
CA ARG A 734 19.88 -4.41 -24.00
C ARG A 734 18.44 -3.94 -23.80
N GLY A 735 18.25 -2.64 -23.51
CA GLY A 735 16.93 -2.00 -23.56
C GLY A 735 16.83 -0.73 -22.70
N GLN A 736 16.32 0.37 -23.27
CA GLN A 736 16.22 1.66 -22.57
C GLN A 736 15.39 1.62 -21.28
N SER A 737 14.35 0.78 -21.23
CA SER A 737 13.52 0.62 -20.03
C SER A 737 14.16 -0.28 -18.95
N LEU A 738 15.24 -1.00 -19.27
CA LEU A 738 15.92 -1.93 -18.37
C LEU A 738 17.05 -1.27 -17.59
N ASN A 739 17.76 -0.35 -18.24
CA ASN A 739 18.94 0.30 -17.66
C ASN A 739 18.61 1.12 -16.39
N ALA A 740 17.38 1.60 -16.25
CA ALA A 740 16.93 2.27 -15.02
C ALA A 740 16.59 1.33 -13.85
N ARG A 741 16.66 0.01 -14.06
CA ARG A 741 16.34 -1.05 -13.08
C ARG A 741 17.50 -2.05 -12.91
N LEU A 742 18.64 -1.79 -13.54
CA LEU A 742 19.78 -2.69 -13.59
C LEU A 742 21.02 -1.97 -13.08
N LEU A 743 21.60 -2.47 -11.99
CA LEU A 743 22.92 -2.04 -11.55
C LEU A 743 23.97 -2.96 -12.19
N ILE A 744 24.69 -2.45 -13.19
CA ILE A 744 25.76 -3.15 -13.88
C ILE A 744 27.10 -2.90 -13.18
N ALA A 745 27.82 -3.98 -12.87
CA ALA A 745 29.20 -3.97 -12.41
C ALA A 745 30.07 -4.78 -13.38
N GLU A 746 31.14 -4.17 -13.91
CA GLU A 746 32.08 -4.85 -14.80
C GLU A 746 33.25 -5.44 -14.02
N LEU A 747 33.51 -6.74 -14.23
CA LEU A 747 34.57 -7.50 -13.61
C LEU A 747 35.54 -8.05 -14.65
N GLN A 748 36.81 -7.65 -14.54
CA GLN A 748 37.91 -8.19 -15.34
C GLN A 748 38.58 -9.36 -14.62
N LYS A 749 39.35 -10.16 -15.36
CA LYS A 749 39.99 -11.35 -14.77
C LYS A 749 41.09 -10.94 -13.78
N GLU A 750 41.80 -9.87 -14.12
CA GLU A 750 42.92 -9.30 -13.39
C GLU A 750 42.48 -8.61 -12.09
N ASP A 751 41.20 -8.27 -11.98
CA ASP A 751 40.60 -7.65 -10.80
C ASP A 751 40.53 -8.61 -9.59
N VAL A 752 40.50 -9.92 -9.83
CA VAL A 752 40.21 -10.91 -8.78
C VAL A 752 41.48 -11.46 -8.16
N ASN A 753 41.58 -11.34 -6.84
CA ASN A 753 42.63 -11.98 -6.06
C ASN A 753 42.30 -13.47 -5.87
N ILE A 754 42.95 -14.33 -6.67
CA ILE A 754 42.71 -15.78 -6.68
C ILE A 754 42.97 -16.44 -5.32
N ALA A 755 43.97 -15.99 -4.57
CA ALA A 755 44.28 -16.57 -3.26
C ALA A 755 43.16 -16.31 -2.26
N ILE A 756 42.65 -15.07 -2.24
CA ILE A 756 41.52 -14.66 -1.38
C ILE A 756 40.23 -15.33 -1.86
N LEU A 757 40.00 -15.41 -3.17
CA LEU A 757 38.84 -16.14 -3.71
C LEU A 757 38.83 -17.60 -3.24
N THR A 758 39.98 -18.27 -3.27
CA THR A 758 40.12 -19.66 -2.81
C THR A 758 39.85 -19.79 -1.31
N GLU A 759 40.35 -18.86 -0.50
CA GLU A 759 40.05 -18.76 0.93
C GLU A 759 38.53 -18.62 1.18
N LEU A 760 37.87 -17.71 0.47
CA LEU A 760 36.44 -17.46 0.60
C LEU A 760 35.58 -18.64 0.13
N GLN A 761 36.02 -19.38 -0.89
CA GLN A 761 35.38 -20.63 -1.29
C GLN A 761 35.45 -21.69 -0.18
N ALA A 762 36.55 -21.76 0.56
CA ALA A 762 36.65 -22.62 1.73
C ALA A 762 35.72 -22.14 2.87
N TYR A 763 35.57 -20.82 3.07
CA TYR A 763 34.60 -20.26 4.04
C TYR A 763 33.15 -20.58 3.67
N ALA A 764 32.81 -20.51 2.39
CA ALA A 764 31.50 -20.91 1.89
C ALA A 764 31.24 -22.40 2.18
N ALA A 765 32.19 -23.28 1.84
CA ALA A 765 32.08 -24.72 2.03
C ALA A 765 32.01 -25.14 3.50
N SER A 766 32.63 -24.39 4.43
CA SER A 766 32.53 -24.63 5.87
C SER A 766 31.25 -24.08 6.50
N GLY A 767 30.42 -23.38 5.73
CA GLY A 767 29.15 -22.80 6.19
C GLY A 767 29.28 -21.48 6.95
N LEU A 768 30.44 -20.81 6.91
CA LEU A 768 30.62 -19.51 7.60
C LEU A 768 29.65 -18.44 7.07
N PHE A 769 29.44 -18.37 5.75
CA PHE A 769 28.52 -17.37 5.17
C PHE A 769 27.05 -17.66 5.49
N ALA A 770 26.63 -18.91 5.42
CA ALA A 770 25.29 -19.33 5.83
C ALA A 770 25.05 -19.01 7.33
N ALA A 771 26.06 -19.22 8.17
CA ALA A 771 26.02 -18.85 9.58
C ALA A 771 25.88 -17.34 9.81
N THR A 772 26.58 -16.49 9.03
CA THR A 772 26.40 -15.03 9.11
C THR A 772 24.95 -14.64 8.86
N MET A 773 24.34 -15.19 7.80
CA MET A 773 22.95 -14.87 7.45
C MET A 773 21.96 -15.39 8.50
N PHE A 774 22.21 -16.59 9.06
CA PHE A 774 21.42 -17.12 10.16
C PHE A 774 21.37 -16.15 11.34
N PHE A 775 22.54 -15.69 11.82
CA PHE A 775 22.59 -14.77 12.96
C PHE A 775 21.98 -13.40 12.63
N PHE A 776 22.18 -12.91 11.42
CA PHE A 776 21.58 -11.66 10.96
C PHE A 776 20.05 -11.73 10.94
N ILE A 777 19.48 -12.81 10.39
CA ILE A 777 18.03 -13.05 10.36
C ILE A 777 17.47 -13.18 11.78
N LYS A 778 18.16 -13.95 12.65
CA LYS A 778 17.76 -14.08 14.06
C LYS A 778 17.69 -12.71 14.76
N TRP A 779 18.67 -11.85 14.51
CA TRP A 779 18.71 -10.48 15.06
C TRP A 779 17.62 -9.58 14.47
N LEU A 780 17.26 -9.73 13.19
CA LEU A 780 16.18 -8.98 12.56
C LEU A 780 14.79 -9.35 13.09
N ALA A 781 14.54 -10.64 13.36
CA ALA A 781 13.21 -11.18 13.68
C ALA A 781 12.40 -10.39 14.73
N PRO A 782 12.94 -10.03 15.92
CA PRO A 782 12.17 -9.32 16.96
C PRO A 782 11.81 -7.87 16.60
N GLN A 783 12.51 -7.25 15.64
CA GLN A 783 12.41 -5.82 15.33
C GLN A 783 11.77 -5.54 13.96
N MET A 784 11.24 -6.56 13.29
CA MET A 784 10.65 -6.46 11.94
C MET A 784 9.50 -5.44 11.86
N ASP A 785 8.62 -5.38 12.86
CA ASP A 785 7.46 -4.47 12.84
C ASP A 785 7.91 -2.99 12.90
N ASP A 786 8.89 -2.67 13.75
CA ASP A 786 9.44 -1.32 13.91
C ASP A 786 10.29 -0.90 12.69
N LEU A 787 11.10 -1.82 12.18
CA LEU A 787 11.95 -1.58 11.01
C LEU A 787 11.14 -1.19 9.76
N ARG A 788 9.88 -1.64 9.63
CA ARG A 788 9.05 -1.33 8.46
C ARG A 788 8.86 0.18 8.25
N ILE A 789 8.64 0.92 9.33
CA ILE A 789 8.44 2.38 9.28
C ILE A 789 9.80 3.06 9.13
N PHE A 790 10.77 2.64 9.96
CA PHE A 790 12.12 3.20 9.97
C PHE A 790 12.81 3.12 8.61
N LEU A 791 12.84 1.94 7.97
CA LEU A 791 13.57 1.74 6.72
C LEU A 791 12.99 2.55 5.55
N ARG A 792 11.68 2.81 5.54
CA ARG A 792 11.06 3.66 4.52
C ARG A 792 11.52 5.10 4.65
N GLN A 793 11.45 5.65 5.86
CA GLN A 793 11.94 6.99 6.14
C GLN A 793 13.43 7.11 5.85
N ARG A 794 14.23 6.13 6.29
CA ARG A 794 15.67 6.11 6.07
C ARG A 794 16.02 6.07 4.58
N LYS A 795 15.27 5.32 3.77
CA LYS A 795 15.45 5.30 2.30
C LYS A 795 15.20 6.68 1.69
N ASP A 796 14.13 7.36 2.10
CA ASP A 796 13.81 8.70 1.58
C ASP A 796 14.91 9.71 1.93
N GLU A 797 15.44 9.68 3.15
CA GLU A 797 16.57 10.52 3.58
C GLU A 797 17.83 10.28 2.74
N LEU A 798 18.20 9.01 2.54
CA LEU A 798 19.36 8.62 1.75
C LEU A 798 19.19 8.99 0.27
N ARG A 799 17.97 8.87 -0.27
CA ARG A 799 17.67 9.31 -1.64
C ARG A 799 17.88 10.81 -1.78
N ASP A 800 17.40 11.59 -0.83
CA ASP A 800 17.55 13.05 -0.81
C ASP A 800 19.01 13.46 -0.61
N GLU A 801 19.82 12.67 0.09
CA GLU A 801 21.28 12.82 0.17
C GLU A 801 21.95 12.55 -1.19
N ALA A 802 21.62 11.43 -1.85
CA ALA A 802 22.17 11.08 -3.15
C ALA A 802 21.84 12.11 -4.24
N LEU A 803 20.63 12.67 -4.21
CA LEU A 803 20.18 13.73 -5.12
C LEU A 803 21.03 15.02 -5.04
N LYS A 804 21.74 15.26 -3.93
CA LYS A 804 22.64 16.42 -3.79
C LYS A 804 23.96 16.22 -4.56
N VAL A 805 24.36 14.97 -4.79
CA VAL A 805 25.65 14.61 -5.36
C VAL A 805 25.51 14.28 -6.85
N VAL A 806 24.46 13.56 -7.24
CA VAL A 806 24.28 13.07 -8.61
C VAL A 806 23.27 13.94 -9.37
N GLN A 807 23.74 14.72 -10.36
CA GLN A 807 22.89 15.51 -11.26
C GLN A 807 22.28 14.64 -12.40
N SER A 808 21.59 13.55 -12.07
CA SER A 808 20.92 12.70 -13.07
C SER A 808 19.39 12.73 -12.91
N HIS A 809 18.67 12.67 -14.03
CA HIS A 809 17.19 12.69 -14.09
C HIS A 809 16.54 11.31 -13.86
N SER A 810 17.30 10.29 -13.46
CA SER A 810 16.83 8.89 -13.41
C SER A 810 16.68 8.35 -11.98
N ARG A 811 16.04 7.18 -11.88
CA ARG A 811 15.71 6.35 -10.68
C ARG A 811 16.93 5.88 -9.85
N THR A 812 18.03 6.58 -9.98
CA THR A 812 19.44 6.24 -9.79
C THR A 812 19.84 6.52 -8.31
N PRO A 813 19.49 7.69 -7.73
CA PRO A 813 19.54 7.94 -6.27
C PRO A 813 18.73 6.97 -5.41
N ASP A 814 17.56 6.54 -5.89
CA ASP A 814 16.66 5.64 -5.15
C ASP A 814 17.25 4.23 -5.01
N LEU A 815 18.00 3.79 -6.03
CA LEU A 815 18.71 2.52 -6.03
C LEU A 815 19.88 2.55 -5.04
N ALA A 816 20.74 3.57 -5.11
CA ALA A 816 21.85 3.74 -4.18
C ALA A 816 21.36 3.79 -2.71
N ALA A 817 20.28 4.54 -2.46
CA ALA A 817 19.62 4.59 -1.16
C ALA A 817 19.07 3.22 -0.71
N SER A 818 18.47 2.46 -1.62
CA SER A 818 17.98 1.11 -1.31
C SER A 818 19.13 0.13 -1.02
N MET A 819 20.26 0.24 -1.71
CA MET A 819 21.42 -0.65 -1.54
C MET A 819 22.14 -0.42 -0.22
N ILE A 820 22.44 0.84 0.12
CA ILE A 820 23.21 1.16 1.32
C ILE A 820 22.49 0.72 2.60
N ILE A 821 21.16 0.67 2.61
CA ILE A 821 20.36 0.14 3.73
C ILE A 821 20.78 -1.29 4.10
N GLY A 822 21.08 -2.14 3.11
CA GLY A 822 21.57 -3.50 3.38
C GLY A 822 22.85 -3.49 4.21
N LEU A 823 23.79 -2.60 3.86
CA LEU A 823 25.04 -2.45 4.61
C LEU A 823 24.82 -1.80 5.98
N GLU A 824 24.01 -0.73 6.07
CA GLU A 824 23.73 -0.08 7.36
C GLU A 824 23.15 -1.09 8.35
N MET A 825 22.20 -1.93 7.93
CA MET A 825 21.64 -2.98 8.78
C MET A 825 22.67 -4.05 9.18
N PHE A 826 23.55 -4.46 8.27
CA PHE A 826 24.64 -5.39 8.60
C PHE A 826 25.63 -4.80 9.60
N LEU A 827 25.95 -3.51 9.48
CA LEU A 827 26.82 -2.79 10.40
C LEU A 827 26.17 -2.64 11.78
N PHE A 828 24.88 -2.30 11.86
CA PHE A 828 24.14 -2.27 13.12
C PHE A 828 24.16 -3.63 13.82
N PHE A 829 23.87 -4.70 13.08
CA PHE A 829 24.02 -6.07 13.58
C PHE A 829 25.43 -6.34 14.13
N GLY A 830 26.47 -5.92 13.41
CA GLY A 830 27.85 -6.06 13.85
C GLY A 830 28.16 -5.30 15.14
N MET A 831 27.66 -4.07 15.27
CA MET A 831 27.89 -3.21 16.45
C MET A 831 27.17 -3.74 17.69
N ASP A 832 25.89 -4.11 17.56
CA ASP A 832 25.10 -4.69 18.65
C ASP A 832 25.76 -5.96 19.22
N ASN A 833 26.41 -6.73 18.35
CA ASN A 833 27.11 -7.95 18.71
C ASN A 833 28.62 -7.77 18.95
N LYS A 834 29.11 -6.52 19.02
CA LYS A 834 30.52 -6.16 19.26
C LYS A 834 31.51 -6.82 18.29
N ALA A 835 31.07 -7.09 17.06
CA ALA A 835 31.85 -7.70 16.00
C ALA A 835 32.62 -6.66 15.16
N ILE A 836 32.19 -5.39 15.18
CA ILE A 836 32.85 -4.24 14.58
C ILE A 836 32.79 -3.05 15.53
N SER A 837 33.83 -2.19 15.48
CA SER A 837 33.81 -0.91 16.19
C SER A 837 32.91 0.08 15.46
N GLU A 838 32.39 1.05 16.19
CA GLU A 838 31.65 2.17 15.61
C GLU A 838 32.46 2.91 14.53
N GLU A 839 33.73 3.21 14.83
CA GLU A 839 34.61 3.97 13.96
C GLU A 839 34.83 3.23 12.63
N ASP A 840 35.05 1.91 12.68
CA ASP A 840 35.22 1.10 11.48
C ASP A 840 33.92 0.93 10.69
N ALA A 841 32.78 0.82 11.39
CA ALA A 841 31.47 0.77 10.75
C ALA A 841 31.19 2.07 9.97
N LYS A 842 31.45 3.23 10.57
CA LYS A 842 31.28 4.52 9.91
C LYS A 842 32.17 4.66 8.68
N LYS A 843 33.47 4.31 8.79
CA LYS A 843 34.40 4.30 7.65
C LYS A 843 33.90 3.40 6.52
N LEU A 844 33.43 2.20 6.84
CA LEU A 844 32.95 1.27 5.83
C LEU A 844 31.67 1.77 5.15
N ARG A 845 30.75 2.38 5.91
CA ARG A 845 29.53 3.01 5.38
C ARG A 845 29.88 4.16 4.42
N GLU A 846 30.81 5.03 4.80
CA GLU A 846 31.26 6.15 3.97
C GLU A 846 31.86 5.67 2.64
N GLN A 847 32.77 4.69 2.70
CA GLN A 847 33.35 4.07 1.51
C GLN A 847 32.29 3.43 0.60
N ALA A 848 31.29 2.77 1.19
CA ALA A 848 30.21 2.17 0.43
C ALA A 848 29.32 3.20 -0.24
N TRP A 849 29.04 4.31 0.45
CA TRP A 849 28.26 5.40 -0.09
C TRP A 849 28.95 6.04 -1.30
N GLU A 850 30.25 6.34 -1.19
CA GLU A 850 31.05 6.85 -2.32
C GLU A 850 31.04 5.88 -3.50
N VAL A 851 31.24 4.59 -3.24
CA VAL A 851 31.23 3.55 -4.28
C VAL A 851 29.89 3.45 -4.99
N LEU A 852 28.78 3.44 -4.24
CA LEU A 852 27.44 3.33 -4.81
C LEU A 852 27.12 4.56 -5.68
N LEU A 853 27.44 5.77 -5.21
CA LEU A 853 27.25 7.01 -5.98
C LEU A 853 28.16 7.09 -7.22
N ALA A 854 29.38 6.53 -7.15
CA ALA A 854 30.28 6.50 -8.30
C ALA A 854 29.85 5.47 -9.37
N ALA A 855 29.36 4.30 -8.95
CA ALA A 855 28.76 3.32 -9.86
C ALA A 855 27.52 3.88 -10.58
N ASP A 856 26.80 4.77 -9.90
CA ASP A 856 25.64 5.53 -10.40
C ASP A 856 26.03 6.49 -11.55
N ALA A 857 27.11 7.25 -11.38
CA ALA A 857 27.59 8.22 -12.37
C ALA A 857 28.09 7.56 -13.66
N GLY A 858 28.86 6.46 -13.54
CA GLY A 858 29.38 5.73 -14.70
C GLY A 858 28.29 5.09 -15.58
N GLN A 859 27.14 4.74 -14.99
CA GLN A 859 25.98 4.28 -15.77
C GLN A 859 25.26 5.42 -16.49
N GLY A 860 25.23 6.63 -15.91
CA GLY A 860 24.67 7.81 -16.56
C GLY A 860 25.36 8.11 -17.90
N GLU A 861 26.69 7.99 -17.95
CA GLU A 861 27.48 8.19 -19.17
C GLU A 861 27.19 7.10 -20.23
N MET A 862 27.14 5.82 -19.83
CA MET A 862 26.77 4.72 -20.73
C MET A 862 25.31 4.82 -21.22
N GLN A 863 24.40 5.36 -20.40
CA GLN A 863 23.01 5.66 -20.82
C GLN A 863 22.93 6.82 -21.82
N ALA A 864 23.79 7.84 -21.69
CA ALA A 864 23.89 8.93 -22.65
C ALA A 864 24.36 8.46 -24.03
N GLU A 865 25.27 7.48 -24.10
CA GLU A 865 25.65 6.83 -25.38
C GLU A 865 24.50 6.03 -26.03
N LEU A 866 23.54 5.56 -25.22
CA LEU A 866 22.36 4.81 -25.66
C LEU A 866 21.13 5.70 -25.91
N ASP A 867 21.22 7.01 -25.68
CA ASP A 867 20.15 7.96 -25.91
C ASP A 867 19.84 8.11 -27.40
N PRO A 868 18.60 7.87 -27.86
CA PRO A 868 18.27 7.95 -29.28
C PRO A 868 18.48 9.34 -29.86
N VAL A 869 18.36 10.41 -29.06
CA VAL A 869 18.59 11.78 -29.53
C VAL A 869 20.08 12.03 -29.75
N GLU A 870 20.93 11.75 -28.76
CA GLU A 870 22.39 11.93 -28.87
C GLU A 870 22.97 11.03 -29.97
N ARG A 871 22.49 9.79 -30.05
CA ARG A 871 22.86 8.86 -31.11
C ARG A 871 22.44 9.36 -32.49
N PHE A 872 21.23 9.91 -32.62
CA PHE A 872 20.76 10.50 -33.87
C PHE A 872 21.61 11.70 -34.29
N LEU A 873 21.93 12.62 -33.36
CA LEU A 873 22.81 13.76 -33.64
C LEU A 873 24.21 13.31 -34.03
N SER A 874 24.78 12.33 -33.33
CA SER A 874 26.09 11.74 -33.65
C SER A 874 26.11 11.13 -35.05
N LEU A 875 25.11 10.34 -35.41
CA LEU A 875 24.98 9.79 -36.76
C LEU A 875 24.78 10.87 -37.82
N LEU A 876 23.99 11.91 -37.53
CA LEU A 876 23.79 13.04 -38.43
C LEU A 876 25.12 13.80 -38.69
N LYS A 877 25.92 14.07 -37.64
CA LYS A 877 27.28 14.63 -37.81
C LYS A 877 28.16 13.72 -38.68
N ALA A 878 28.12 12.42 -38.42
CA ALA A 878 28.89 11.44 -39.18
C ALA A 878 28.46 11.37 -40.66
N THR A 879 27.18 11.61 -40.99
CA THR A 879 26.75 11.70 -42.39
C THR A 879 27.37 12.86 -43.16
N PHE A 880 27.55 14.02 -42.50
CA PHE A 880 28.24 15.17 -43.12
C PHE A 880 29.75 14.93 -43.21
N MET A 881 30.39 14.47 -42.13
CA MET A 881 31.84 14.25 -42.09
C MET A 881 32.31 13.17 -43.08
N SER A 882 31.50 12.13 -43.30
CA SER A 882 31.80 11.07 -44.28
C SER A 882 31.49 11.46 -45.72
N GLY A 883 30.89 12.63 -45.96
CA GLY A 883 30.41 13.06 -47.28
C GLY A 883 29.23 12.25 -47.80
N ALA A 884 28.50 11.53 -46.94
CA ALA A 884 27.30 10.78 -47.31
C ALA A 884 26.10 11.70 -47.60
N ALA A 885 26.08 12.88 -46.98
CA ALA A 885 25.12 13.95 -47.21
C ALA A 885 25.80 15.33 -47.09
N HIS A 886 25.18 16.36 -47.67
CA HIS A 886 25.63 17.75 -47.57
C HIS A 886 24.49 18.76 -47.36
N LEU A 887 24.86 19.98 -46.93
CA LEU A 887 23.99 21.16 -46.88
C LEU A 887 24.46 22.24 -47.86
N ASP A 888 23.51 22.93 -48.47
CA ASP A 888 23.76 24.11 -49.31
C ASP A 888 23.68 25.42 -48.51
N SER A 889 24.31 26.48 -48.99
CA SER A 889 23.98 27.84 -48.52
C SER A 889 22.52 28.18 -48.89
N ILE A 890 21.79 28.84 -47.98
CA ILE A 890 20.46 29.39 -48.30
C ILE A 890 20.49 30.34 -49.51
N ALA A 891 21.64 30.98 -49.79
CA ALA A 891 21.83 31.89 -50.92
C ALA A 891 22.11 31.19 -52.26
N GLY A 892 22.69 29.99 -52.24
CA GLY A 892 23.29 29.43 -53.46
C GLY A 892 24.64 28.77 -53.20
N GLY A 893 24.80 27.49 -53.53
CA GLY A 893 26.12 26.86 -53.58
C GLY A 893 26.78 26.68 -52.21
N GLU A 894 28.11 26.87 -52.18
CA GLU A 894 28.97 26.54 -51.04
C GLU A 894 28.55 27.29 -49.75
N PRO A 895 28.33 26.58 -48.63
CA PRO A 895 28.03 27.19 -47.34
C PRO A 895 29.30 27.66 -46.60
N ILE A 896 29.12 28.59 -45.66
CA ILE A 896 30.17 28.97 -44.70
C ILE A 896 30.57 27.74 -43.87
N MET A 897 31.88 27.51 -43.70
CA MET A 897 32.44 26.28 -43.10
C MET A 897 32.04 25.02 -43.89
N SER A 898 32.27 25.03 -45.20
CA SER A 898 31.86 23.98 -46.13
C SER A 898 32.34 22.57 -45.75
N ASN A 899 33.52 22.46 -45.14
CA ASN A 899 34.08 21.22 -44.59
C ASN A 899 33.21 20.56 -43.49
N LEU A 900 32.39 21.31 -42.76
CA LEU A 900 31.48 20.75 -41.74
C LEU A 900 30.20 20.19 -42.36
N TRP A 901 29.86 20.60 -43.58
CA TRP A 901 28.56 20.37 -44.18
C TRP A 901 28.61 19.45 -45.41
N GLY A 902 29.58 18.54 -45.47
CA GLY A 902 29.69 17.53 -46.51
C GLY A 902 30.31 18.01 -47.82
N TRP A 903 31.08 19.10 -47.80
CA TRP A 903 31.84 19.57 -48.96
C TRP A 903 33.32 19.27 -48.80
N VAL A 904 33.99 18.94 -49.91
CA VAL A 904 35.41 18.57 -49.93
C VAL A 904 36.18 19.44 -50.93
N GLU A 905 37.35 19.91 -50.51
CA GLU A 905 38.33 20.56 -51.41
C GLU A 905 38.92 19.50 -52.34
N THR A 906 38.80 19.71 -53.65
CA THR A 906 39.45 18.87 -54.65
C THR A 906 40.57 19.63 -55.35
N GLU A 907 41.76 19.04 -55.42
CA GLU A 907 42.86 19.57 -56.24
C GLU A 907 42.60 19.26 -57.71
N THR A 908 42.35 20.29 -58.52
CA THR A 908 42.33 20.14 -59.97
C THR A 908 43.73 20.36 -60.53
N ASN A 909 44.24 19.37 -61.26
CA ASN A 909 45.50 19.51 -61.99
C ASN A 909 45.37 20.60 -63.06
N GLN A 910 46.30 21.56 -62.99
CA GLN A 910 46.52 22.71 -63.86
C GLN A 910 45.78 24.01 -63.43
N ASN A 911 46.58 24.92 -62.88
CA ASN A 911 46.29 26.28 -62.38
C ASN A 911 45.44 26.35 -61.09
N ALA A 912 46.15 26.57 -59.98
CA ALA A 912 45.73 26.75 -58.59
C ALA A 912 44.44 27.56 -58.34
N ASN A 913 43.28 26.96 -58.65
CA ASN A 913 42.00 27.31 -58.03
C ASN A 913 41.50 26.06 -57.30
N LYS A 914 41.49 26.11 -55.96
CA LYS A 914 40.85 25.09 -55.13
C LYS A 914 39.36 25.06 -55.47
N ALA A 915 38.86 23.94 -55.99
CA ALA A 915 37.45 23.76 -56.26
C ALA A 915 36.82 22.94 -55.13
N VAL A 916 35.95 23.58 -54.34
CA VAL A 916 35.15 22.90 -53.32
C VAL A 916 33.90 22.33 -53.98
N LYS A 917 33.62 21.04 -53.77
CA LYS A 917 32.44 20.37 -54.33
C LYS A 917 31.65 19.66 -53.24
N PRO A 918 30.31 19.61 -53.33
CA PRO A 918 29.49 18.86 -52.38
C PRO A 918 29.62 17.37 -52.62
N LEU A 919 29.62 16.58 -51.55
CA LEU A 919 29.55 15.12 -51.60
C LEU A 919 28.23 14.62 -51.01
N GLY A 920 27.75 13.49 -51.53
CA GLY A 920 26.54 12.84 -51.03
C GLY A 920 25.24 13.55 -51.39
N LYS A 921 24.12 13.08 -50.81
CA LYS A 921 22.78 13.61 -51.09
C LYS A 921 22.59 14.95 -50.38
N MET A 922 21.98 15.92 -51.07
CA MET A 922 21.58 17.19 -50.46
C MET A 922 20.42 16.93 -49.50
N ILE A 923 20.58 17.26 -48.21
CA ILE A 923 19.55 17.01 -47.18
C ILE A 923 19.02 18.28 -46.51
N GLY A 924 19.49 19.46 -46.91
CA GLY A 924 19.03 20.73 -46.36
C GLY A 924 19.93 21.91 -46.68
N TRP A 925 19.72 23.01 -45.96
CA TRP A 925 20.46 24.26 -46.14
C TRP A 925 21.04 24.77 -44.81
N THR A 926 21.99 25.70 -44.88
CA THR A 926 22.47 26.47 -43.72
C THR A 926 22.59 27.96 -44.05
N ASP A 927 22.35 28.81 -43.06
CA ASP A 927 22.63 30.25 -43.13
C ASP A 927 23.91 30.66 -42.38
N GLY A 928 24.66 29.67 -41.88
CA GLY A 928 25.86 29.85 -41.05
C GLY A 928 25.58 29.81 -39.55
N PHE A 929 24.34 30.08 -39.13
CA PHE A 929 23.92 30.06 -37.71
C PHE A 929 22.89 28.97 -37.43
N ASN A 930 22.06 28.65 -38.42
CA ASN A 930 21.02 27.64 -38.38
C ASN A 930 21.16 26.67 -39.55
N VAL A 931 20.81 25.41 -39.32
CA VAL A 931 20.60 24.42 -40.36
C VAL A 931 19.11 24.13 -40.52
N PHE A 932 18.69 23.95 -41.77
CA PHE A 932 17.32 23.73 -42.21
C PHE A 932 17.25 22.41 -42.95
N LEU A 933 16.90 21.34 -42.24
CA LEU A 933 16.97 19.97 -42.73
C LEU A 933 15.62 19.50 -43.29
N LEU A 934 15.64 18.85 -44.44
CA LEU A 934 14.46 18.21 -45.02
C LEU A 934 14.16 16.93 -44.22
N PRO A 935 12.92 16.75 -43.68
CA PRO A 935 12.62 15.66 -42.75
C PRO A 935 12.93 14.26 -43.27
N ASP A 936 12.48 13.92 -44.48
CA ASP A 936 12.64 12.57 -45.03
C ASP A 936 14.07 12.31 -45.55
N PRO A 937 14.70 13.23 -46.33
CA PRO A 937 16.09 13.06 -46.76
C PRO A 937 17.09 12.97 -45.60
N MET A 938 16.90 13.75 -44.53
CA MET A 938 17.69 13.65 -43.31
C MET A 938 17.56 12.25 -42.68
N TRP A 939 16.33 11.76 -42.52
CA TRP A 939 16.09 10.46 -41.90
C TRP A 939 16.71 9.32 -42.71
N GLU A 940 16.54 9.34 -44.03
CA GLU A 940 17.11 8.35 -44.94
C GLU A 940 18.64 8.30 -44.85
N ALA A 941 19.31 9.46 -44.82
CA ALA A 941 20.77 9.53 -44.70
C ALA A 941 21.27 8.95 -43.38
N VAL A 942 20.63 9.32 -42.27
CA VAL A 942 20.97 8.82 -40.94
C VAL A 942 20.71 7.31 -40.82
N GLN A 943 19.55 6.84 -41.27
CA GLN A 943 19.17 5.43 -41.23
C GLN A 943 20.10 4.55 -42.08
N THR A 944 20.52 5.05 -43.24
CA THR A 944 21.44 4.33 -44.13
C THR A 944 22.79 4.10 -43.44
N LEU A 945 23.32 5.13 -42.76
CA LEU A 945 24.57 5.01 -42.01
C LEU A 945 24.42 4.08 -40.80
N ALA A 946 23.32 4.20 -40.06
CA ALA A 946 23.00 3.34 -38.92
C ALA A 946 22.94 1.85 -39.33
N ASN A 947 22.29 1.55 -40.45
CA ASN A 947 22.19 0.18 -40.98
C ASN A 947 23.55 -0.38 -41.41
N ARG A 948 24.43 0.42 -42.02
CA ARG A 948 25.80 0.00 -42.36
C ARG A 948 26.65 -0.35 -41.14
N GLN A 949 26.37 0.27 -40.00
CA GLN A 949 27.04 0.01 -38.73
C GLN A 949 26.40 -1.13 -37.92
N ASN A 950 25.43 -1.88 -38.49
CA ASN A 950 24.64 -2.91 -37.79
C ASN A 950 24.00 -2.43 -36.48
N ASN A 951 23.67 -1.14 -36.40
CA ASN A 951 23.14 -0.53 -35.17
C ASN A 951 21.97 0.39 -35.50
N HIS A 952 20.75 -0.15 -35.44
CA HIS A 952 19.52 0.52 -35.85
C HIS A 952 19.05 1.58 -34.84
N LEU A 953 18.48 2.68 -35.33
CA LEU A 953 17.72 3.60 -34.49
C LEU A 953 16.44 2.91 -33.98
N THR A 954 16.21 2.95 -32.67
CA THR A 954 15.10 2.27 -31.98
C THR A 954 13.78 3.04 -32.00
N THR A 955 13.73 4.20 -32.67
CA THR A 955 12.58 5.11 -32.66
C THR A 955 12.15 5.50 -34.08
N THR A 956 10.88 5.90 -34.25
CA THR A 956 10.35 6.36 -35.54
C THR A 956 10.77 7.82 -35.83
N PRO A 957 10.76 8.27 -37.10
CA PRO A 957 11.09 9.66 -37.45
C PRO A 957 10.23 10.70 -36.74
N ILE A 958 8.95 10.38 -36.51
CA ILE A 958 8.01 11.26 -35.81
C ILE A 958 8.37 11.37 -34.33
N THR A 959 8.62 10.22 -33.68
CA THR A 959 9.04 10.17 -32.27
C THR A 959 10.37 10.89 -32.06
N MET A 960 11.33 10.71 -32.97
CA MET A 960 12.64 11.38 -32.87
C MET A 960 12.50 12.91 -32.94
N ARG A 961 11.74 13.45 -33.89
CA ARG A 961 11.49 14.90 -33.98
C ARG A 961 10.78 15.43 -32.74
N LYS A 962 9.87 14.67 -32.16
CA LYS A 962 9.21 15.04 -30.90
C LYS A 962 10.22 15.14 -29.76
N ARG A 963 11.12 14.17 -29.62
CA ARG A 963 12.19 14.19 -28.60
C ARG A 963 13.18 15.34 -28.80
N LEU A 964 13.57 15.62 -30.04
CA LEU A 964 14.41 16.79 -30.37
C LEU A 964 13.73 18.11 -29.99
N ALA A 965 12.41 18.21 -30.18
CA ALA A 965 11.61 19.37 -29.79
C ALA A 965 11.48 19.51 -28.27
N GLU A 966 11.22 18.41 -27.56
CA GLU A 966 11.16 18.36 -26.09
C GLU A 966 12.47 18.85 -25.45
N ARG A 967 13.62 18.55 -26.08
CA ARG A 967 14.95 19.04 -25.67
C ARG A 967 15.32 20.44 -26.15
N LYS A 968 14.41 21.13 -26.84
CA LYS A 968 14.65 22.46 -27.42
C LYS A 968 15.83 22.51 -28.41
N LEU A 969 16.16 21.37 -29.02
CA LEU A 969 17.25 21.25 -30.00
C LEU A 969 16.79 21.65 -31.42
N ILE A 970 15.47 21.70 -31.65
CA ILE A 970 14.86 22.17 -32.91
C ILE A 970 13.81 23.24 -32.63
N VAL A 971 13.55 24.11 -33.62
CA VAL A 971 12.52 25.14 -33.54
C VAL A 971 11.14 24.54 -33.75
N VAL A 972 10.24 24.80 -32.79
CA VAL A 972 8.82 24.43 -32.86
C VAL A 972 7.99 25.67 -33.16
N LYS A 973 7.09 25.61 -34.14
CA LYS A 973 6.17 26.69 -34.48
C LYS A 973 4.76 26.15 -34.66
N ASP A 974 3.76 26.80 -34.05
CA ASP A 974 2.35 26.40 -34.09
C ASP A 974 2.13 24.92 -33.67
N GLY A 975 2.88 24.45 -32.67
CA GLY A 975 2.83 23.06 -32.19
C GLY A 975 3.40 22.02 -33.15
N LYS A 976 4.06 22.43 -34.24
CA LYS A 976 4.65 21.54 -35.25
C LYS A 976 6.17 21.49 -35.14
N ASN A 977 6.72 20.28 -35.19
CA ASN A 977 8.16 19.98 -35.17
C ASN A 977 8.85 20.20 -36.52
N VAL A 978 8.16 20.85 -37.45
CA VAL A 978 8.63 21.28 -38.77
C VAL A 978 8.05 22.65 -39.06
N ILE A 979 8.86 23.54 -39.64
CA ILE A 979 8.47 24.91 -39.96
C ILE A 979 8.43 25.12 -41.47
N GLN A 980 7.64 26.10 -41.93
CA GLN A 980 7.72 26.57 -43.31
C GLN A 980 8.82 27.64 -43.42
N LYS A 981 9.81 27.40 -44.27
CA LYS A 981 10.87 28.35 -44.60
C LYS A 981 10.88 28.60 -46.10
N SER A 982 10.91 29.88 -46.51
CA SER A 982 11.14 30.23 -47.91
C SER A 982 12.64 30.28 -48.18
N ILE A 983 13.12 29.49 -49.12
CA ILE A 983 14.52 29.42 -49.54
C ILE A 983 14.51 29.61 -51.05
N ARG A 984 15.22 30.64 -51.53
CA ARG A 984 15.28 31.02 -52.96
C ARG A 984 13.90 31.14 -53.62
N GLY A 985 12.92 31.72 -52.91
CA GLY A 985 11.56 31.93 -53.42
C GLY A 985 10.62 30.72 -53.33
N VAL A 986 11.11 29.54 -52.94
CA VAL A 986 10.31 28.31 -52.80
C VAL A 986 10.05 28.02 -51.32
N LYS A 987 8.83 27.62 -50.96
CA LYS A 987 8.47 27.26 -49.58
C LYS A 987 8.78 25.79 -49.32
N HIS A 988 9.61 25.52 -48.32
CA HIS A 988 9.97 24.17 -47.87
C HIS A 988 9.49 23.91 -46.43
N ARG A 989 9.16 22.66 -46.13
CA ARG A 989 8.94 22.18 -44.75
C ARG A 989 10.26 21.62 -44.22
N VAL A 990 10.79 22.22 -43.17
CA VAL A 990 12.14 21.91 -42.66
C VAL A 990 12.12 21.74 -41.15
N VAL A 991 13.04 20.92 -40.64
CA VAL A 991 13.47 20.92 -39.24
C VAL A 991 14.58 21.96 -39.12
N GLN A 992 14.34 23.02 -38.34
CA GLN A 992 15.35 24.04 -38.07
C GLN A 992 16.05 23.70 -36.74
N MET A 993 17.38 23.66 -36.73
CA MET A 993 18.21 23.59 -35.52
C MET A 993 19.36 24.59 -35.62
N ALA A 994 19.85 25.06 -34.48
CA ALA A 994 21.03 25.91 -34.44
C ALA A 994 22.30 25.09 -34.72
N VAL A 995 23.32 25.70 -35.32
CA VAL A 995 24.57 25.02 -35.66
C VAL A 995 25.28 24.43 -34.43
N ASN A 996 25.16 25.10 -33.28
CA ASN A 996 25.75 24.66 -32.01
C ASN A 996 25.17 23.35 -31.46
N VAL A 997 24.01 22.91 -31.94
CA VAL A 997 23.46 21.58 -31.65
C VAL A 997 24.34 20.48 -32.27
N LEU A 998 24.99 20.77 -33.40
CA LEU A 998 25.86 19.82 -34.10
C LEU A 998 27.35 20.05 -33.83
N TYR A 999 27.81 21.29 -33.72
CA TYR A 999 29.23 21.62 -33.57
C TYR A 999 29.45 22.72 -32.54
N GLU A 1000 30.35 22.51 -31.58
CA GLU A 1000 30.74 23.58 -30.65
C GLU A 1000 31.51 24.68 -31.38
N LEU A 1001 30.94 25.88 -31.42
CA LEU A 1001 31.59 27.05 -32.00
C LEU A 1001 32.53 27.68 -30.93
N THR A 1002 33.83 27.41 -31.01
CA THR A 1002 34.82 28.11 -30.18
C THR A 1002 35.06 29.54 -30.68
N LYS A 1003 35.35 30.47 -29.77
CA LYS A 1003 35.44 31.94 -29.98
C LYS A 1003 36.45 32.44 -31.02
N ALA A 1004 37.16 31.59 -31.74
CA ALA A 1004 38.00 32.00 -32.86
C ALA A 1004 37.16 31.82 -34.13
N HIS A 1005 36.71 32.93 -34.73
CA HIS A 1005 36.28 33.16 -36.12
C HIS A 1005 35.25 34.31 -36.13
N GLN A 1006 35.70 35.50 -35.71
CA GLN A 1006 34.96 36.74 -35.97
C GLN A 1006 35.11 37.12 -37.45
N VAL A 1007 33.99 37.32 -38.13
CA VAL A 1007 33.93 38.00 -39.44
C VAL A 1007 34.12 39.51 -39.23
N PRO A 1008 34.89 40.24 -40.06
CA PRO A 1008 35.15 41.66 -39.85
C PRO A 1008 33.88 42.52 -39.99
N GLN A 1009 33.62 43.37 -38.99
CA GLN A 1009 32.68 44.47 -39.09
C GLN A 1009 33.26 45.54 -40.04
N ASN A 1010 32.58 45.83 -41.15
CA ASN A 1010 32.57 47.14 -41.80
C ASN A 1010 31.59 47.16 -42.98
N ALA A 1011 30.49 47.90 -42.85
CA ALA A 1011 29.89 48.75 -43.91
C ALA A 1011 28.59 49.42 -43.42
N SER A 1012 28.74 50.66 -42.98
CA SER A 1012 27.86 51.83 -43.16
C SER A 1012 26.35 51.65 -43.45
N ALA A 1013 25.54 52.26 -42.57
CA ALA A 1013 24.17 52.69 -42.84
C ALA A 1013 24.10 53.79 -43.93
N PRO A 1014 22.90 54.02 -44.49
CA PRO A 1014 22.37 55.38 -44.47
C PRO A 1014 20.91 55.48 -43.98
N SER A 1015 20.56 56.72 -43.71
CA SER A 1015 19.53 57.30 -42.84
C SER A 1015 18.30 57.85 -43.60
N PHE A 1016 17.42 58.55 -42.85
CA PHE A 1016 16.28 59.42 -43.24
C PHE A 1016 14.89 58.74 -43.36
N GLN A 1017 13.75 59.30 -42.92
CA GLN A 1017 13.38 60.47 -42.10
C GLN A 1017 11.88 60.37 -41.73
N ALA A 1018 11.46 61.14 -40.71
CA ALA A 1018 10.12 61.18 -40.10
C ALA A 1018 9.04 61.95 -40.91
N SER A 1019 7.76 61.64 -40.67
CA SER A 1019 6.65 62.62 -40.63
C SER A 1019 5.40 62.01 -39.96
N GLY A 1020 4.68 62.81 -39.17
CA GLY A 1020 3.51 62.41 -38.38
C GLY A 1020 2.21 63.12 -38.78
N SER A 1021 1.13 62.89 -38.05
CA SER A 1021 0.11 63.89 -37.64
C SER A 1021 -1.10 63.23 -36.94
N LEU A 1022 -1.70 64.03 -36.05
CA LEU A 1022 -2.82 63.77 -35.14
C LEU A 1022 -4.17 64.24 -35.74
N LEU A 1023 -5.25 63.48 -35.46
CA LEU A 1023 -6.68 63.78 -35.12
C LEU A 1023 -7.37 65.09 -35.63
N PRO A 1024 -8.70 65.13 -35.93
CA PRO A 1024 -9.75 65.27 -34.88
C PRO A 1024 -11.20 64.78 -35.20
N ILE A 1025 -12.09 65.11 -34.25
CA ILE A 1025 -13.43 64.63 -33.85
C ILE A 1025 -14.60 65.46 -34.46
N ASN A 1026 -15.77 64.84 -34.66
CA ASN A 1026 -17.17 65.32 -34.42
C ASN A 1026 -18.14 64.57 -35.38
N GLY A 1027 -19.31 64.04 -35.03
CA GLY A 1027 -20.17 64.17 -33.86
C GLY A 1027 -21.57 64.59 -34.34
N GLN A 1028 -22.57 63.69 -34.30
CA GLN A 1028 -24.00 64.04 -34.16
C GLN A 1028 -24.89 62.82 -33.81
N GLU A 1029 -25.55 62.96 -32.64
CA GLU A 1029 -26.70 62.29 -32.02
C GLU A 1029 -28.06 62.67 -32.71
N PRO A 1030 -29.31 62.33 -32.24
CA PRO A 1030 -29.78 61.47 -31.11
C PRO A 1030 -31.10 60.61 -31.29
N LYS A 1031 -31.26 59.56 -30.43
CA LYS A 1031 -32.45 59.09 -29.61
C LYS A 1031 -33.78 58.59 -30.23
N PRO A 1032 -34.74 57.95 -29.48
CA PRO A 1032 -34.73 57.26 -28.14
C PRO A 1032 -35.34 55.80 -28.18
N GLN A 1033 -34.98 54.79 -27.37
CA GLN A 1033 -35.29 54.54 -25.93
C GLN A 1033 -34.44 53.34 -25.43
N PRO A 1034 -33.84 53.41 -24.23
CA PRO A 1034 -33.69 52.22 -23.38
C PRO A 1034 -34.13 52.48 -21.93
N VAL A 1035 -34.82 51.51 -21.34
CA VAL A 1035 -35.29 51.47 -19.94
C VAL A 1035 -34.95 50.04 -19.48
N THR A 1036 -34.15 49.74 -18.45
CA THR A 1036 -33.54 50.51 -17.34
C THR A 1036 -32.31 49.74 -16.78
N SER A 1037 -31.32 50.54 -16.35
CA SER A 1037 -30.17 50.36 -15.42
C SER A 1037 -30.39 49.41 -14.22
N GLU A 1038 -29.40 48.83 -13.52
CA GLU A 1038 -27.94 49.06 -13.34
C GLU A 1038 -27.39 47.87 -12.49
N PHE A 1039 -26.15 47.43 -12.73
CA PHE A 1039 -25.06 47.06 -11.77
C PHE A 1039 -24.11 45.97 -12.30
N THR A 1040 -22.81 46.31 -12.39
CA THR A 1040 -21.64 45.44 -12.54
C THR A 1040 -21.47 44.45 -11.40
N LEU A 1041 -20.98 43.23 -11.65
CA LEU A 1041 -20.57 42.28 -10.59
C LEU A 1041 -19.33 41.42 -10.98
N PRO A 1042 -18.58 40.88 -10.00
CA PRO A 1042 -17.13 41.04 -9.82
C PRO A 1042 -16.32 39.75 -10.01
N GLU A 1043 -15.00 39.87 -10.19
CA GLU A 1043 -13.92 38.87 -9.93
C GLU A 1043 -14.08 37.41 -10.44
N SER A 1044 -15.17 37.01 -11.08
CA SER A 1044 -15.56 35.62 -11.31
C SER A 1044 -15.39 35.13 -12.76
N LEU A 1045 -14.44 35.69 -13.53
CA LEU A 1045 -13.98 35.09 -14.81
C LEU A 1045 -12.46 34.85 -14.82
N VAL A 1046 -11.82 34.98 -13.65
CA VAL A 1046 -10.54 34.35 -13.28
C VAL A 1046 -10.74 32.84 -13.00
N GLU A 1047 -12.00 32.44 -12.84
CA GLU A 1047 -12.47 31.11 -12.46
C GLU A 1047 -12.58 30.11 -13.63
N ASP A 1048 -12.46 30.54 -14.90
CA ASP A 1048 -12.66 29.63 -16.05
C ASP A 1048 -11.38 29.17 -16.79
N MET A 1049 -10.22 29.83 -16.64
CA MET A 1049 -9.04 29.49 -17.48
C MET A 1049 -7.65 29.64 -16.82
N LYS A 1050 -7.51 29.43 -15.50
CA LYS A 1050 -6.31 28.71 -15.00
C LYS A 1050 -6.46 27.19 -15.17
N THR A 1051 -7.69 26.75 -15.40
CA THR A 1051 -8.18 25.44 -15.83
C THR A 1051 -7.72 25.10 -17.26
N ALA A 1052 -6.42 24.97 -17.50
CA ALA A 1052 -5.86 24.26 -18.67
C ALA A 1052 -4.36 24.09 -18.44
N TRP A 1053 -4.00 22.98 -17.82
CA TRP A 1053 -2.64 22.62 -17.41
C TRP A 1053 -1.51 23.02 -18.36
N GLY A 1054 -0.51 23.69 -17.81
CA GLY A 1054 0.81 23.81 -18.44
C GLY A 1054 1.82 24.58 -17.61
N ILE A 1055 2.37 23.95 -16.55
CA ILE A 1055 3.82 23.72 -16.31
C ILE A 1055 4.76 24.88 -16.74
N GLU A 1056 5.67 25.49 -15.96
CA GLU A 1056 6.44 25.10 -14.75
C GLU A 1056 7.40 26.24 -14.30
N LEU A 1057 8.10 26.00 -13.14
CA LEU A 1057 9.46 26.44 -12.72
C LEU A 1057 9.63 27.86 -12.09
N ASP A 1058 10.44 28.15 -11.05
CA ASP A 1058 11.52 27.43 -10.35
C ASP A 1058 11.96 28.11 -8.99
N VAL A 1059 12.69 27.34 -8.15
CA VAL A 1059 13.64 27.57 -7.02
C VAL A 1059 13.67 28.86 -6.17
N SER A 1060 13.72 28.71 -4.83
CA SER A 1060 14.98 28.73 -4.03
C SER A 1060 14.82 28.68 -2.48
N GLN A 1061 15.60 27.76 -1.88
CA GLN A 1061 16.26 27.74 -0.54
C GLN A 1061 15.50 27.58 0.82
N GLN A 1062 15.54 26.32 1.28
CA GLN A 1062 15.95 25.75 2.59
C GLN A 1062 16.10 26.66 3.84
N ALA A 1063 15.49 26.20 4.95
CA ALA A 1063 16.20 26.00 6.21
C ALA A 1063 15.76 24.65 6.83
N VAL A 1064 16.67 23.69 6.82
CA VAL A 1064 16.57 22.39 7.49
C VAL A 1064 16.92 22.62 8.97
N VAL A 1065 16.05 22.19 9.89
CA VAL A 1065 16.49 21.93 11.28
C VAL A 1065 16.87 20.45 11.33
N PRO A 1066 18.08 20.08 11.78
CA PRO A 1066 18.55 18.71 11.72
C PRO A 1066 17.74 17.85 12.69
N THR A 1067 17.17 16.75 12.19
CA THR A 1067 17.05 15.55 13.01
C THR A 1067 18.47 15.23 13.50
N PRO A 1068 18.68 14.93 14.80
CA PRO A 1068 19.99 14.51 15.23
C PRO A 1068 20.41 13.31 14.40
N PHE A 1069 21.66 13.31 13.96
CA PHE A 1069 22.38 12.11 13.58
C PHE A 1069 21.94 10.95 14.50
N MET A 1070 21.61 9.78 13.95
CA MET A 1070 21.97 8.57 14.69
C MET A 1070 23.49 8.64 14.78
N ASP A 1071 23.94 9.11 15.95
CA ASP A 1071 25.30 8.95 16.38
C ASP A 1071 25.58 7.46 16.32
N PHE A 1072 26.58 7.05 15.55
CA PHE A 1072 26.98 5.65 15.51
C PHE A 1072 27.41 5.20 16.93
N SER A 1073 27.58 6.13 17.88
CA SER A 1073 28.10 5.92 19.24
C SER A 1073 27.09 5.46 20.26
N LYS A 1074 25.84 5.20 19.86
CA LYS A 1074 24.83 4.66 20.77
C LYS A 1074 24.40 3.28 20.28
N PRO A 1075 24.51 2.22 21.12
CA PRO A 1075 24.00 0.91 20.77
C PRO A 1075 22.49 0.96 20.52
N TRP A 1076 21.99 0.05 19.69
CA TRP A 1076 20.55 -0.13 19.50
C TRP A 1076 19.91 -0.57 20.82
N GLU A 1077 19.27 0.35 21.54
CA GLU A 1077 18.52 0.00 22.74
C GLU A 1077 17.20 -0.65 22.34
N SER A 1078 17.13 -1.98 22.43
CA SER A 1078 15.85 -2.68 22.52
C SER A 1078 15.08 -2.09 23.70
N LYS A 1079 13.91 -1.51 23.44
CA LYS A 1079 13.01 -1.12 24.53
C LYS A 1079 12.43 -2.38 25.15
N ASP A 1080 13.06 -2.88 26.20
CA ASP A 1080 12.45 -3.77 27.18
C ASP A 1080 12.49 -3.07 28.55
N PRO A 1081 11.34 -2.83 29.21
CA PRO A 1081 11.27 -2.01 30.40
C PRO A 1081 11.49 -2.88 31.65
N LEU A 1082 12.74 -3.19 31.96
CA LEU A 1082 13.12 -3.68 33.29
C LEU A 1082 14.38 -2.97 33.75
N ILE A 1083 14.20 -1.88 34.50
CA ILE A 1083 15.27 -1.32 35.33
C ILE A 1083 14.71 -1.09 36.73
N GLU A 1084 15.26 -1.86 37.66
CA GLU A 1084 15.21 -1.70 39.10
C GLU A 1084 15.74 -0.32 39.50
N PHE A 1085 15.04 0.36 40.40
CA PHE A 1085 15.53 1.60 41.02
C PHE A 1085 16.62 1.25 42.05
N ASP A 1086 17.82 1.78 41.83
CA ASP A 1086 18.80 1.96 42.90
C ASP A 1086 18.71 3.41 43.41
N GLU A 1087 18.50 3.54 44.71
CA GLU A 1087 18.36 4.80 45.43
C GLU A 1087 19.75 5.33 45.82
N SER A 1088 20.19 6.49 45.30
CA SER A 1088 20.98 7.46 46.09
C SER A 1088 21.44 8.70 45.29
N GLY A 1089 21.19 9.89 45.89
CA GLY A 1089 21.95 11.14 45.73
C GLY A 1089 21.59 11.99 44.51
N ALA A 1090 20.77 13.04 44.60
CA ALA A 1090 20.95 14.35 45.24
C ALA A 1090 21.92 15.30 44.50
N ASP A 1091 21.35 16.46 44.14
CA ASP A 1091 21.95 17.77 43.81
C ASP A 1091 23.03 17.85 42.72
N ASP A 1092 22.69 18.47 41.58
CA ASP A 1092 23.11 19.85 41.35
C ASP A 1092 22.53 20.44 40.04
N THR A 1093 22.32 21.75 40.11
CA THR A 1093 21.86 22.72 39.12
C THR A 1093 22.46 22.59 37.70
N ILE A 1094 21.61 22.66 36.67
CA ILE A 1094 22.02 22.93 35.28
C ILE A 1094 21.54 24.32 34.88
N ASP A 1095 22.51 25.22 34.72
CA ASP A 1095 22.42 26.45 33.95
C ASP A 1095 22.52 26.16 32.44
N ILE A 1096 21.81 26.99 31.70
CA ILE A 1096 21.54 27.02 30.26
C ILE A 1096 22.81 27.19 29.41
N ILE A 1097 23.02 26.34 28.38
CA ILE A 1097 23.34 26.69 26.97
C ILE A 1097 22.75 25.61 26.03
#